data_AF-A0A3B7MS67-F1
#
_entry.id   AF-A0A3B7MS67-F1
#
_cell.length_a   1.000
_cell.length_b   1.000
_cell.length_c   1.000
_cell.angle_alpha   90.00
_cell.angle_beta   90.00
_cell.angle_gamma   90.00
#
_symmetry.space_group_name_H-M   'P 1'
#
loop_
_entity.id
_entity.type
_entity.pdbx_description
1 polymer ?
#
loop_
_entity_poly.entity_id
_entity_poly.type
_entity_poly.pdbx_seq_one_letter_code
_entity_poly.pdbx_strand_id
1 'polypeptide(L)'
;MRLIKQTVLYFKEGNADKVYEIDLCDTGNDQYVVNFRYGRRGSTLKEGSKTPVPVSLQAAEKIFDAVAAEKMNKGYTSSESGQTPAPRASTFSLPAYTGPGTDWMSLPAGRTKSILKRLQQAAEGKTAPKRTPWKISRVIWKAGEYKIKEAVPFIIQLFGKGDTLHQYSCTWALVRCGHETGIETLQAIYKDHPSPLVSRIAGAGLMTMLSGTLLEQHGANYLRTLPAGVKAAIEANQATGLEDLLTDKITQQQSQYSWLESIYILSLDKRWIRPFVKRLLLQAPFHPNYFQHIRTIYKLAELLDDFEFTGMLACRLEREQEMFEHHVPVNSKDQKIYLPAVDEYINPRKELLKKNSRLAYSQKTRWYLHRRVRRRLAMLGNTENTDYVKLATGILIGYNRKLDFREAWAKHDSIWSGGRYTTVETHYPQNATAVLMHQLLSGDHPGLELEGGVLWRLRSEVETRFAAQRAATANNGGGGILKKLLGLFNKKKDTNTPLPAAVPAAVAPSGQSTANENGTPYLHLWNKLPQSFVQLLVDAEMDEVHEFAEGALTIHPSYSEIKEKLDTPVYKRLLLSPFPIPATFGYKLVTEKYATLLPPWELVIALLNSQHVPAREKGMEWTLSNQPAYFLQSDFIKDLLFVQHGEIRQWARNLIGQSHINSELRKAVAGKAIAEMMTATAIDENTEGRIHGAGDGLLALFGPELQEIPLTMIADLLLHRYPPVLLFGLKLLKANQRYVNPGTLSKSLLIGLLQHDYAPVREAGVSLLADIDISVLLKYQDEMIAACVSVYQNVRQGMAPVMARLAQQDKTVGDKAAALLMPYLLRKETSEGLHEDVSRLLCQELSGHLQNANKETALNLLYGNYAAAQNVGVVILEKYTHPDQLTMPQVIALGGHENLTVRSWSWQFYGQQSARIRYEKEVAIKLLESKWQDTRQFAMQYFREQFVAADWSPEILIALADSVKPDVEAFGRELITKFFDGEHGLQYLLQLSQHPSEKMQLFATNYLERFASDDVARIESLEFYFRSVLTRVNKGRIAKNRIYQFLLTEGRKSEEAAKTVCTILSDISATGAIGDKATCIDVLLQLRSLYEVETPLQVKPVETRMASNNINTLL
;
A
#
# COMPACT_ATOMS: atom_id res chain seq x y z
N MET A 1 67.20 19.70 -32.36
CA MET A 1 66.14 19.76 -31.33
C MET A 1 66.64 20.61 -30.18
N ARG A 2 65.87 21.60 -29.73
CA ARG A 2 66.19 22.48 -28.60
C ARG A 2 65.34 22.06 -27.40
N LEU A 3 65.96 21.78 -26.25
CA LEU A 3 65.22 21.47 -25.02
C LEU A 3 64.48 22.73 -24.54
N ILE A 4 63.17 22.60 -24.30
CA ILE A 4 62.30 23.69 -23.85
C ILE A 4 61.98 23.53 -22.37
N LYS A 5 61.66 22.32 -21.92
CA LYS A 5 61.30 22.02 -20.53
C LYS A 5 61.75 20.61 -20.17
N GLN A 6 62.39 20.43 -19.02
CA GLN A 6 62.77 19.11 -18.51
C GLN A 6 62.29 18.92 -17.08
N THR A 7 61.79 17.72 -16.77
CA THR A 7 61.46 17.30 -15.41
C THR A 7 62.14 15.97 -15.11
N VAL A 8 62.92 15.92 -14.05
CA VAL A 8 63.53 14.69 -13.53
C VAL A 8 62.79 14.26 -12.26
N LEU A 9 62.31 13.02 -12.24
CA LEU A 9 61.56 12.46 -11.13
C LEU A 9 62.26 11.21 -10.59
N TYR A 10 62.27 11.09 -9.27
CA TYR A 10 62.98 10.04 -8.54
C TYR A 10 62.01 9.19 -7.73
N PHE A 11 62.31 7.90 -7.59
CA PHE A 11 61.53 6.96 -6.77
C PHE A 11 62.46 6.06 -5.97
N LYS A 12 62.30 6.05 -4.64
CA LYS A 12 63.12 5.26 -3.71
C LYS A 12 62.25 4.56 -2.67
N GLU A 13 62.07 3.25 -2.83
CA GLU A 13 61.35 2.39 -1.88
C GLU A 13 62.04 1.02 -1.79
N GLY A 14 62.46 0.63 -0.58
CA GLY A 14 63.26 -0.59 -0.37
C GLY A 14 64.59 -0.57 -1.16
N ASN A 15 64.88 -1.64 -1.90
CA ASN A 15 66.07 -1.75 -2.77
C ASN A 15 65.90 -1.08 -4.15
N ALA A 16 64.74 -0.50 -4.45
CA ALA A 16 64.48 0.16 -5.72
C ALA A 16 64.86 1.65 -5.65
N ASP A 17 65.79 2.09 -6.50
CA ASP A 17 66.19 3.51 -6.65
C ASP A 17 66.15 3.87 -8.15
N LYS A 18 65.05 4.49 -8.59
CA LYS A 18 64.73 4.74 -10.00
C LYS A 18 64.72 6.24 -10.31
N VAL A 19 65.09 6.57 -11.54
CA VAL A 19 64.97 7.92 -12.12
C VAL A 19 64.13 7.85 -13.39
N TYR A 20 63.33 8.89 -13.61
CA TYR A 20 62.49 9.07 -14.78
C TYR A 20 62.60 10.53 -15.24
N GLU A 21 63.18 10.74 -16.41
CA GLU A 21 63.39 12.04 -17.04
C GLU A 21 62.36 12.25 -18.14
N ILE A 22 61.80 13.44 -18.23
CA ILE A 22 60.86 13.84 -19.27
C ILE A 22 61.37 15.13 -19.88
N ASP A 23 61.52 15.14 -21.21
CA ASP A 23 62.07 16.25 -21.99
C ASP A 23 61.02 16.71 -23.01
N LEU A 24 60.61 17.97 -22.94
CA LEU A 24 59.87 18.64 -24.00
C LEU A 24 60.89 19.39 -24.86
N CYS A 25 61.01 18.99 -26.11
CA CYS A 25 61.97 19.53 -27.06
C CYS A 25 61.25 20.15 -28.26
N ASP A 26 61.71 21.32 -28.67
CA ASP A 26 61.38 21.95 -29.95
C ASP A 26 62.22 21.29 -31.05
N THR A 27 61.56 20.91 -32.13
CA THR A 27 62.17 20.26 -33.30
C THR A 27 62.32 21.20 -34.50
N GLY A 28 61.86 22.45 -34.38
CA GLY A 28 61.78 23.46 -35.45
C GLY A 28 60.36 23.56 -36.03
N ASN A 29 60.04 24.66 -36.73
CA ASN A 29 58.75 24.90 -37.39
C ASN A 29 57.51 24.78 -36.48
N ASP A 30 57.59 25.29 -35.24
CA ASP A 30 56.52 25.21 -34.22
C ASP A 30 56.07 23.77 -33.88
N GLN A 31 56.96 22.79 -34.06
CA GLN A 31 56.72 21.39 -33.77
C GLN A 31 57.57 20.88 -32.61
N TYR A 32 56.92 20.18 -31.67
CA TYR A 32 57.48 19.80 -30.38
C TYR A 32 57.30 18.30 -30.11
N VAL A 33 58.26 17.70 -29.42
CA VAL A 33 58.21 16.30 -28.99
C VAL A 33 58.42 16.18 -27.49
N VAL A 34 57.75 15.23 -26.86
CA VAL A 34 57.91 14.85 -25.45
C VAL A 34 58.59 13.50 -25.37
N ASN A 35 59.88 13.51 -25.07
CA ASN A 35 60.71 12.33 -24.88
C ASN A 35 60.82 11.99 -23.40
N PHE A 36 61.16 10.74 -23.09
CA PHE A 36 61.41 10.31 -21.73
C PHE A 36 62.53 9.29 -21.64
N ARG A 37 63.20 9.26 -20.49
CA ARG A 37 64.25 8.29 -20.17
C ARG A 37 63.98 7.71 -18.79
N TYR A 38 64.18 6.41 -18.59
CA TYR A 38 63.95 5.80 -17.28
C TYR A 38 64.85 4.61 -16.98
N GLY A 39 65.16 4.40 -15.71
CA GLY A 39 66.06 3.34 -15.28
C GLY A 39 66.42 3.42 -13.81
N ARG A 40 67.37 2.58 -13.38
CA ARG A 40 67.96 2.69 -12.05
C ARG A 40 68.88 3.92 -12.02
N ARG A 41 68.83 4.70 -10.95
CA ARG A 41 69.66 5.90 -10.82
C ARG A 41 71.16 5.54 -10.89
N GLY A 42 71.91 6.28 -11.71
CA GLY A 42 73.35 6.04 -11.93
C GLY A 42 73.68 4.90 -12.93
N SER A 43 72.68 4.33 -13.60
CA SER A 43 72.86 3.33 -14.67
C SER A 43 72.41 3.87 -16.03
N THR A 44 72.76 3.18 -17.12
CA THR A 44 72.29 3.53 -18.47
C THR A 44 70.76 3.50 -18.56
N LEU A 45 70.14 4.63 -18.88
CA LEU A 45 68.68 4.79 -18.93
C LEU A 45 68.10 4.30 -20.26
N LYS A 46 66.88 3.73 -20.22
CA LYS A 46 66.13 3.37 -21.41
C LYS A 46 65.30 4.55 -21.89
N GLU A 47 65.34 4.83 -23.19
CA GLU A 47 64.76 6.03 -23.79
C GLU A 47 63.54 5.69 -24.65
N GLY A 48 62.60 6.63 -24.75
CA GLY A 48 61.42 6.53 -25.59
C GLY A 48 60.75 7.88 -25.82
N SER A 49 59.76 7.92 -26.71
CA SER A 49 58.98 9.12 -26.98
C SER A 49 57.50 8.90 -26.70
N LYS A 50 56.84 9.88 -26.08
CA LYS A 50 55.38 9.92 -25.92
C LYS A 50 54.68 10.52 -27.14
N THR A 51 55.43 11.21 -27.98
CA THR A 51 54.98 11.82 -29.22
C THR A 51 55.90 11.36 -30.35
N PRO A 52 55.73 10.13 -30.86
CA PRO A 52 56.56 9.62 -31.96
C PRO A 52 56.47 10.47 -33.23
N VAL A 53 55.43 11.29 -33.35
CA VAL A 53 55.29 12.37 -34.35
C VAL A 53 55.23 13.71 -33.60
N PRO A 54 55.92 14.78 -34.08
CA PRO A 54 55.87 16.10 -33.46
C PRO A 54 54.46 16.70 -33.43
N VAL A 55 54.15 17.42 -32.35
CA VAL A 55 52.84 18.05 -32.09
C VAL A 55 53.02 19.54 -31.79
N SER A 56 51.92 20.31 -31.74
CA SER A 56 51.97 21.72 -31.35
C SER A 56 52.43 21.90 -29.90
N LEU A 57 52.98 23.07 -29.57
CA LEU A 57 53.49 23.39 -28.22
C LEU A 57 52.45 23.11 -27.13
N GLN A 58 51.21 23.58 -27.30
CA GLN A 58 50.15 23.41 -26.31
C GLN A 58 49.78 21.93 -26.10
N ALA A 59 49.84 21.12 -27.16
CA ALA A 59 49.61 19.67 -27.05
C ALA A 59 50.80 18.98 -26.37
N ALA A 60 52.03 19.37 -26.70
CA ALA A 60 53.24 18.85 -26.06
C ALA A 60 53.28 19.18 -24.56
N GLU A 61 52.93 20.41 -24.16
CA GLU A 61 52.87 20.82 -22.75
C GLU A 61 51.85 20.01 -21.96
N LYS A 62 50.64 19.79 -22.51
CA LYS A 62 49.63 18.93 -21.89
C LYS A 62 50.12 17.49 -21.73
N ILE A 63 50.78 16.93 -22.75
CA ILE A 63 51.32 15.56 -22.69
C ILE A 63 52.45 15.48 -21.66
N PHE A 64 53.34 16.47 -21.64
CA PHE A 64 54.43 16.57 -20.67
C PHE A 64 53.91 16.62 -19.23
N ASP A 65 52.98 17.52 -18.93
CA ASP A 65 52.42 17.68 -17.59
C ASP A 65 51.60 16.44 -17.17
N ALA A 66 50.89 15.80 -18.12
CA ALA A 66 50.16 14.56 -17.86
C ALA A 66 51.10 13.39 -17.52
N VAL A 67 52.23 13.26 -18.21
CA VAL A 67 53.23 12.21 -17.93
C VAL A 67 53.90 12.47 -16.58
N ALA A 68 54.23 13.72 -16.26
CA ALA A 68 54.78 14.08 -14.97
C ALA A 68 53.80 13.74 -13.82
N ALA A 69 52.53 14.15 -13.94
CA ALA A 69 51.48 13.86 -12.96
C ALA A 69 51.21 12.34 -12.82
N GLU A 70 51.22 11.58 -13.92
CA GLU A 70 51.07 10.12 -13.91
C GLU A 70 52.19 9.46 -13.09
N LYS A 71 53.43 9.90 -13.25
CA LYS A 71 54.58 9.36 -12.50
C LYS A 71 54.57 9.80 -11.04
N MET A 72 54.18 11.04 -10.75
CA MET A 72 54.03 11.50 -9.37
C MET A 72 52.94 10.73 -8.61
N ASN A 73 51.82 10.41 -9.27
CA ASN A 73 50.78 9.54 -8.69
C ASN A 73 51.25 8.09 -8.46
N LYS A 74 52.29 7.64 -9.20
CA LYS A 74 52.96 6.34 -9.01
C LYS A 74 54.07 6.39 -7.96
N GLY A 75 54.18 7.48 -7.21
CA GLY A 75 55.11 7.65 -6.08
C GLY A 75 56.44 8.31 -6.42
N TYR A 76 56.66 8.70 -7.68
CA TYR A 76 57.86 9.46 -8.06
C TYR A 76 57.77 10.91 -7.56
N THR A 77 58.90 11.55 -7.33
CA THR A 77 58.99 12.87 -6.70
C THR A 77 60.13 13.65 -7.34
N SER A 78 59.97 14.96 -7.49
CA SER A 78 61.02 15.85 -8.03
C SER A 78 62.20 16.06 -7.07
N SER A 79 62.12 15.52 -5.84
CA SER A 79 63.22 15.54 -4.87
C SER A 79 64.26 14.48 -5.20
N GLU A 80 65.54 14.86 -5.27
CA GLU A 80 66.66 13.95 -5.44
C GLU A 80 66.73 12.86 -4.35
N SER A 81 66.08 13.01 -3.19
CA SER A 81 66.01 11.91 -2.20
C SER A 81 65.18 10.70 -2.68
N GLY A 82 64.31 10.86 -3.69
CA GLY A 82 63.41 9.81 -4.20
C GLY A 82 62.30 9.40 -3.23
N GLN A 83 62.21 10.02 -2.05
CA GLN A 83 61.19 9.77 -1.05
C GLN A 83 60.07 10.80 -1.18
N THR A 84 58.82 10.34 -1.27
CA THR A 84 57.66 11.22 -1.38
C THR A 84 57.56 12.05 -0.09
N PRO A 85 57.59 13.40 -0.15
CA PRO A 85 57.25 14.20 1.02
C PRO A 85 55.79 13.86 1.36
N ALA A 86 55.54 13.38 2.58
CA ALA A 86 54.18 13.21 3.06
C ALA A 86 53.44 14.55 2.92
N PRO A 87 52.20 14.59 2.41
CA PRO A 87 51.47 15.84 2.25
C PRO A 87 51.23 16.44 3.63
N ARG A 88 52.00 17.48 3.97
CA ARG A 88 51.69 18.36 5.10
C ARG A 88 50.47 19.18 4.71
N ALA A 89 49.35 18.91 5.38
CA ALA A 89 48.19 19.79 5.35
C ALA A 89 48.64 21.21 5.76
N SER A 90 48.10 22.22 5.08
CA SER A 90 48.19 23.64 5.43
C SER A 90 48.06 23.83 6.94
N THR A 91 49.11 24.39 7.56
CA THR A 91 49.33 24.42 9.01
C THR A 91 48.38 25.38 9.71
N PHE A 92 47.16 24.92 9.99
CA PHE A 92 46.43 25.37 11.18
C PHE A 92 47.16 24.80 12.39
N SER A 93 47.78 25.68 13.19
CA SER A 93 48.48 25.33 14.42
C SER A 93 47.87 26.08 15.59
N LEU A 94 47.57 25.37 16.68
CA LEU A 94 47.09 25.95 17.91
C LEU A 94 48.26 26.62 18.68
N PRO A 95 48.01 27.70 19.44
CA PRO A 95 48.99 28.25 20.36
C PRO A 95 49.42 27.21 21.41
N ALA A 96 50.67 27.29 21.86
CA ALA A 96 51.23 26.34 22.83
C ALA A 96 50.54 26.48 24.19
N TYR A 97 49.89 25.41 24.67
CA TYR A 97 49.29 25.36 26.00
C TYR A 97 50.36 25.07 27.07
N THR A 98 50.52 26.00 28.03
CA THR A 98 51.48 25.92 29.16
C THR A 98 50.79 25.84 30.53
N GLY A 99 49.54 25.37 30.59
CA GLY A 99 48.79 25.30 31.85
C GLY A 99 49.35 24.26 32.84
N PRO A 100 49.03 24.41 34.15
CA PRO A 100 49.55 23.54 35.20
C PRO A 100 49.12 22.09 34.95
N GLY A 101 50.10 21.18 34.90
CA GLY A 101 49.84 19.76 34.78
C GLY A 101 49.15 19.25 36.04
N THR A 102 47.98 18.63 35.90
CA THR A 102 47.38 17.84 36.97
C THR A 102 48.36 16.75 37.40
N ASP A 103 48.45 16.48 38.71
CA ASP A 103 49.31 15.41 39.26
C ASP A 103 48.73 14.02 38.99
N TRP A 104 48.54 13.68 37.71
CA TRP A 104 48.08 12.37 37.27
C TRP A 104 49.11 11.26 37.55
N MET A 105 50.33 11.63 37.95
CA MET A 105 51.37 10.68 38.37
C MET A 105 50.99 9.96 39.66
N SER A 106 50.16 10.59 40.51
CA SER A 106 49.60 9.99 41.73
C SER A 106 48.48 8.97 41.49
N LEU A 107 47.90 8.89 40.28
CA LEU A 107 46.82 7.94 39.97
C LEU A 107 47.26 6.48 40.19
N PRO A 108 46.38 5.56 40.61
CA PRO A 108 46.70 4.15 40.72
C PRO A 108 47.08 3.53 39.37
N ALA A 109 47.86 2.44 39.39
CA ALA A 109 48.20 1.71 38.18
C ALA A 109 46.93 1.17 37.50
N GLY A 110 46.73 1.52 36.23
CA GLY A 110 45.50 1.18 35.52
C GLY A 110 45.47 1.70 34.09
N ARG A 111 44.33 1.50 33.42
CA ARG A 111 44.12 1.87 32.01
C ARG A 111 44.30 3.38 31.79
N THR A 112 43.69 4.21 32.64
CA THR A 112 43.76 5.68 32.56
C THR A 112 45.20 6.18 32.66
N LYS A 113 45.94 5.77 33.70
CA LYS A 113 47.36 6.10 33.87
C LYS A 113 48.22 5.65 32.69
N SER A 114 47.92 4.48 32.12
CA SER A 114 48.64 3.96 30.94
C SER A 114 48.38 4.79 29.68
N ILE A 115 47.15 5.27 29.48
CA ILE A 115 46.81 6.17 28.36
C ILE A 115 47.52 7.51 28.54
N LEU A 116 47.44 8.12 29.73
CA LEU A 116 48.08 9.40 30.03
C LEU A 116 49.60 9.35 29.85
N LYS A 117 50.26 8.31 30.36
CA LYS A 117 51.70 8.10 30.18
C LYS A 117 52.10 8.04 28.71
N ARG A 118 51.29 7.40 27.86
CA ARG A 118 51.57 7.31 26.42
C ARG A 118 51.34 8.63 25.69
N LEU A 119 50.34 9.41 26.11
CA LEU A 119 50.10 10.74 25.55
C LEU A 119 51.21 11.72 25.95
N GLN A 120 51.65 11.69 27.21
CA GLN A 120 52.79 12.46 27.69
C GLN A 120 54.06 12.13 26.89
N GLN A 121 54.42 10.85 26.77
CA GLN A 121 55.59 10.42 26.01
C GLN A 121 55.55 10.91 24.55
N ALA A 122 54.40 10.85 23.90
CA ALA A 122 54.24 11.36 22.54
C ALA A 122 54.31 12.90 22.47
N ALA A 123 53.79 13.60 23.48
CA ALA A 123 53.90 15.06 23.58
C ALA A 123 55.37 15.50 23.72
N GLU A 124 56.17 14.76 24.50
CA GLU A 124 57.61 14.92 24.67
C GLU A 124 58.46 14.42 23.48
N GLY A 125 57.84 13.91 22.41
CA GLY A 125 58.54 13.43 21.21
C GLY A 125 59.20 12.06 21.34
N LYS A 126 58.92 11.31 22.42
CA LYS A 126 59.43 9.96 22.63
C LYS A 126 58.64 8.94 21.80
N THR A 127 59.35 8.05 21.09
CA THR A 127 58.73 6.99 20.28
C THR A 127 58.08 5.90 21.13
N ALA A 128 56.92 5.40 20.69
CA ALA A 128 56.20 4.34 21.39
C ALA A 128 57.04 3.05 21.52
N PRO A 129 56.95 2.32 22.64
CA PRO A 129 57.66 1.05 22.82
C PRO A 129 57.19 0.00 21.79
N LYS A 130 58.13 -0.72 21.17
CA LYS A 130 57.89 -1.78 20.14
C LYS A 130 56.90 -2.89 20.57
N ARG A 131 56.61 -3.02 21.88
CA ARG A 131 55.72 -4.03 22.45
C ARG A 131 54.22 -3.71 22.38
N THR A 132 53.80 -2.51 21.97
CA THR A 132 52.36 -2.17 21.86
C THR A 132 51.96 -1.71 20.45
N PRO A 133 50.92 -2.30 19.83
CA PRO A 133 50.59 -2.07 18.42
C PRO A 133 49.73 -0.84 18.12
N TRP A 134 49.34 -0.02 19.11
CA TRP A 134 48.41 1.11 18.88
C TRP A 134 49.14 2.37 18.39
N LYS A 135 48.70 2.91 17.25
CA LYS A 135 49.05 4.26 16.79
C LYS A 135 48.61 5.34 17.79
N ILE A 136 49.28 6.50 17.82
CA ILE A 136 48.97 7.60 18.76
C ILE A 136 47.52 8.10 18.62
N SER A 137 47.00 8.18 17.40
CA SER A 137 45.60 8.54 17.13
C SER A 137 44.61 7.57 17.80
N ARG A 138 44.95 6.28 17.91
CA ARG A 138 44.13 5.31 18.64
C ARG A 138 44.20 5.51 20.16
N VAL A 139 45.34 5.97 20.70
CA VAL A 139 45.47 6.32 22.12
C VAL A 139 44.64 7.56 22.44
N ILE A 140 44.70 8.59 21.59
CA ILE A 140 43.87 9.80 21.68
C ILE A 140 42.39 9.44 21.62
N TRP A 141 41.98 8.60 20.66
CA TRP A 141 40.61 8.11 20.58
C TRP A 141 40.17 7.42 21.87
N LYS A 142 41.03 6.58 22.46
CA LYS A 142 40.73 5.90 23.73
C LYS A 142 40.62 6.88 24.91
N ALA A 143 41.39 7.97 24.91
CA ALA A 143 41.26 9.01 25.92
C ALA A 143 39.89 9.68 25.90
N GLY A 144 39.38 10.02 24.70
CA GLY A 144 38.02 10.53 24.55
C GLY A 144 36.94 9.48 24.83
N GLU A 145 37.13 8.22 24.41
CA GLU A 145 36.18 7.14 24.64
C GLU A 145 35.95 6.88 26.14
N TYR A 146 37.01 7.03 26.95
CA TYR A 146 36.95 6.93 28.42
C TYR A 146 36.79 8.28 29.13
N LYS A 147 36.55 9.38 28.39
CA LYS A 147 36.34 10.73 28.93
C LYS A 147 37.43 11.19 29.93
N ILE A 148 38.70 10.90 29.63
CA ILE A 148 39.83 11.19 30.53
C ILE A 148 40.17 12.69 30.48
N LYS A 149 39.70 13.45 31.47
CA LYS A 149 39.87 14.91 31.53
C LYS A 149 41.33 15.36 31.53
N GLU A 150 42.19 14.63 32.23
CA GLU A 150 43.63 14.90 32.36
C GLU A 150 44.38 14.72 31.04
N ALA A 151 43.77 14.10 30.02
CA ALA A 151 44.39 13.93 28.71
C ALA A 151 44.37 15.23 27.87
N VAL A 152 43.50 16.19 28.20
CA VAL A 152 43.23 17.38 27.37
C VAL A 152 44.49 18.20 27.07
N PRO A 153 45.36 18.55 28.04
CA PRO A 153 46.60 19.28 27.77
C PRO A 153 47.51 18.57 26.74
N PHE A 154 47.64 17.25 26.86
CA PHE A 154 48.46 16.46 25.92
C PHE A 154 47.83 16.38 24.53
N ILE A 155 46.50 16.28 24.45
CA ILE A 155 45.79 16.23 23.16
C ILE A 155 45.93 17.55 22.41
N ILE A 156 45.86 18.70 23.10
CA ILE A 156 46.10 20.03 22.52
C ILE A 156 47.52 20.10 21.93
N GLN A 157 48.54 19.71 22.70
CA GLN A 157 49.94 19.69 22.25
C GLN A 157 50.18 18.75 21.05
N LEU A 158 49.42 17.67 20.95
CA LEU A 158 49.53 16.68 19.88
C LEU A 158 48.74 17.05 18.62
N PHE A 159 47.86 18.06 18.66
CA PHE A 159 46.93 18.38 17.57
C PHE A 159 47.64 18.59 16.23
N GLY A 160 48.67 19.44 16.20
CA GLY A 160 49.42 19.78 14.98
C GLY A 160 50.42 18.74 14.50
N LYS A 161 50.59 17.60 15.21
CA LYS A 161 51.64 16.61 14.92
C LYS A 161 51.23 15.50 13.94
N GLY A 162 50.05 15.59 13.31
CA GLY A 162 49.51 14.54 12.44
C GLY A 162 48.68 15.07 11.28
N ASP A 163 48.13 14.13 10.49
CA ASP A 163 47.25 14.43 9.36
C ASP A 163 45.83 14.86 9.81
N THR A 164 44.95 15.19 8.86
CA THR A 164 43.57 15.60 9.16
C THR A 164 42.78 14.53 9.94
N LEU A 165 43.09 13.24 9.78
CA LEU A 165 42.44 12.16 10.54
C LEU A 165 42.91 12.15 12.01
N HIS A 166 44.19 12.43 12.24
CA HIS A 166 44.73 12.65 13.58
C HIS A 166 44.11 13.89 14.22
N GLN A 167 44.05 15.02 13.51
CA GLN A 167 43.39 16.26 13.98
C GLN A 167 41.91 16.01 14.34
N TYR A 168 41.17 15.28 13.48
CA TYR A 168 39.82 14.85 13.78
C TYR A 168 39.74 14.03 15.07
N SER A 169 40.68 13.09 15.28
CA SER A 169 40.73 12.26 16.48
C SER A 169 41.02 13.10 17.73
N CYS A 170 41.91 14.10 17.63
CA CYS A 170 42.16 15.07 18.69
C CYS A 170 40.91 15.88 19.02
N THR A 171 40.26 16.53 18.04
CA THR A 171 39.05 17.31 18.28
C THR A 171 37.95 16.46 18.89
N TRP A 172 37.72 15.25 18.36
CA TRP A 172 36.74 14.32 18.89
C TRP A 172 37.04 13.99 20.36
N ALA A 173 38.30 13.70 20.70
CA ALA A 173 38.69 13.41 22.07
C ALA A 173 38.56 14.63 23.00
N LEU A 174 38.91 15.84 22.54
CA LEU A 174 38.75 17.08 23.31
C LEU A 174 37.29 17.31 23.71
N VAL A 175 36.37 17.19 22.75
CA VAL A 175 34.93 17.32 22.99
C VAL A 175 34.46 16.28 24.01
N ARG A 176 34.88 15.03 23.86
CA ARG A 176 34.47 13.91 24.74
C ARG A 176 35.03 14.00 26.15
N CYS A 177 36.24 14.53 26.31
CA CYS A 177 36.83 14.77 27.61
C CYS A 177 36.11 15.91 28.34
N GLY A 178 35.54 16.89 27.62
CA GLY A 178 34.64 17.91 28.16
C GLY A 178 35.26 18.77 29.26
N HIS A 179 36.57 19.02 29.20
CA HIS A 179 37.29 19.83 30.18
C HIS A 179 37.37 21.29 29.72
N GLU A 180 37.21 22.24 30.66
CA GLU A 180 37.15 23.69 30.38
C GLU A 180 38.39 24.21 29.65
N THR A 181 39.57 23.67 29.95
CA THR A 181 40.83 24.03 29.28
C THR A 181 40.85 23.72 27.78
N GLY A 182 39.90 22.93 27.27
CA GLY A 182 39.72 22.65 25.86
C GLY A 182 38.87 23.67 25.10
N ILE A 183 38.13 24.56 25.78
CA ILE A 183 37.11 25.43 25.15
C ILE A 183 37.74 26.39 24.13
N GLU A 184 38.77 27.13 24.51
CA GLU A 184 39.44 28.09 23.60
C GLU A 184 40.01 27.38 22.36
N THR A 185 40.58 26.19 22.57
CA THR A 185 41.08 25.35 21.47
C THR A 185 39.95 24.95 20.53
N LEU A 186 38.80 24.52 21.06
CA LEU A 186 37.64 24.15 20.24
C LEU A 186 37.04 25.35 19.51
N GLN A 187 37.03 26.54 20.12
CA GLN A 187 36.62 27.79 19.46
C GLN A 187 37.52 28.13 18.27
N ALA A 188 38.85 28.04 18.45
CA ALA A 188 39.81 28.24 17.37
C ALA A 188 39.63 27.21 16.24
N ILE A 189 39.43 25.93 16.58
CA ILE A 189 39.18 24.87 15.59
C ILE A 189 37.87 25.12 14.85
N TYR A 190 36.80 25.51 15.54
CA TYR A 190 35.51 25.78 14.91
C TYR A 190 35.60 26.95 13.91
N LYS A 191 36.28 28.03 14.29
CA LYS A 191 36.39 29.26 13.52
C LYS A 191 37.30 29.13 12.29
N ASP A 192 38.50 28.56 12.46
CA ASP A 192 39.59 28.74 11.50
C ASP A 192 40.12 27.44 10.87
N HIS A 193 39.62 26.26 11.28
CA HIS A 193 40.14 24.99 10.76
C HIS A 193 39.66 24.70 9.32
N PRO A 194 40.55 24.34 8.37
CA PRO A 194 40.21 24.23 6.94
C PRO A 194 39.31 23.03 6.59
N SER A 195 39.28 21.99 7.42
CA SER A 195 38.39 20.84 7.24
C SER A 195 37.01 21.08 7.85
N PRO A 196 35.92 21.08 7.05
CA PRO A 196 34.56 21.25 7.55
C PRO A 196 34.14 20.14 8.52
N LEU A 197 34.68 18.94 8.37
CA LEU A 197 34.40 17.82 9.27
C LEU A 197 34.93 18.11 10.68
N VAL A 198 36.14 18.65 10.79
CA VAL A 198 36.82 18.95 12.07
C VAL A 198 36.19 20.18 12.72
N SER A 199 35.92 21.24 11.95
CA SER A 199 35.21 22.42 12.44
C SER A 199 33.81 22.05 12.97
N ARG A 200 33.05 21.22 12.25
CA ARG A 200 31.69 20.79 12.67
C ARG A 200 31.69 20.11 14.04
N ILE A 201 32.57 19.14 14.27
CA ILE A 201 32.59 18.43 15.57
C ILE A 201 33.05 19.33 16.72
N ALA A 202 33.94 20.29 16.45
CA ALA A 202 34.32 21.29 17.46
C ALA A 202 33.14 22.19 17.82
N GLY A 203 32.44 22.72 16.81
CA GLY A 203 31.24 23.54 17.02
C GLY A 203 30.13 22.80 17.77
N ALA A 204 29.90 21.52 17.42
CA ALA A 204 28.93 20.69 18.13
C ALA A 204 29.32 20.46 19.60
N GLY A 205 30.60 20.23 19.90
CA GLY A 205 31.08 20.07 21.27
C GLY A 205 30.91 21.33 22.12
N LEU A 206 31.17 22.50 21.53
CA LEU A 206 30.99 23.79 22.20
C LEU A 206 29.56 24.02 22.70
N MET A 207 28.54 23.46 22.04
CA MET A 207 27.14 23.56 22.50
C MET A 207 26.89 22.86 23.85
N THR A 208 27.76 21.94 24.26
CA THR A 208 27.67 21.25 25.55
C THR A 208 28.64 21.81 26.60
N MET A 209 29.60 22.63 26.18
CA MET A 209 30.68 23.15 27.04
C MET A 209 30.54 24.64 27.36
N LEU A 210 29.83 25.40 26.51
CA LEU A 210 29.52 26.80 26.76
C LEU A 210 28.23 26.94 27.59
N SER A 211 28.10 28.07 28.29
CA SER A 211 26.92 28.42 29.07
C SER A 211 26.60 29.92 28.95
N GLY A 212 25.38 30.32 29.32
CA GLY A 212 24.93 31.71 29.29
C GLY A 212 25.03 32.37 27.90
N THR A 213 25.47 33.63 27.89
CA THR A 213 25.55 34.46 26.66
C THR A 213 26.48 33.89 25.59
N LEU A 214 27.54 33.18 25.97
CA LEU A 214 28.46 32.53 25.02
C LEU A 214 27.78 31.38 24.27
N LEU A 215 26.92 30.62 24.94
CA LEU A 215 26.14 29.56 24.31
C LEU A 215 25.11 30.15 23.33
N GLU A 216 24.43 31.22 23.71
CA GLU A 216 23.46 31.92 22.85
C GLU A 216 24.12 32.47 21.58
N GLN A 217 25.28 33.12 21.71
CA GLN A 217 26.05 33.64 20.59
C GLN A 217 26.52 32.52 19.65
N HIS A 218 26.97 31.40 20.22
CA HIS A 218 27.37 30.23 19.43
C HIS A 218 26.17 29.60 18.71
N GLY A 219 25.04 29.46 19.39
CA GLY A 219 23.77 28.99 18.82
C GLY A 219 23.27 29.87 17.67
N ALA A 220 23.44 31.20 17.78
CA ALA A 220 23.06 32.13 16.71
C ALA A 220 23.77 31.86 15.38
N ASN A 221 24.97 31.28 15.39
CA ASN A 221 25.68 30.89 14.16
C ASN A 221 24.92 29.79 13.41
N TYR A 222 24.33 28.82 14.13
CA TYR A 222 23.49 27.77 13.53
C TYR A 222 22.11 28.28 13.14
N LEU A 223 21.56 29.26 13.86
CA LEU A 223 20.27 29.87 13.50
C LEU A 223 20.35 30.61 12.16
N ARG A 224 21.49 31.27 11.87
CA ARG A 224 21.73 32.00 10.61
C ARG A 224 21.83 31.08 9.38
N THR A 225 22.13 29.79 9.55
CA THR A 225 22.23 28.83 8.43
C THR A 225 20.89 28.20 8.08
N LEU A 226 19.84 28.43 8.89
CA LEU A 226 18.51 27.88 8.62
C LEU A 226 17.77 28.64 7.50
N PRO A 227 16.88 27.97 6.76
CA PRO A 227 15.98 28.64 5.82
C PRO A 227 15.13 29.71 6.52
N ALA A 228 14.85 30.83 5.83
CA ALA A 228 14.19 32.01 6.40
C ALA A 228 12.89 31.70 7.17
N GLY A 229 12.00 30.87 6.60
CA GLY A 229 10.76 30.46 7.27
C GLY A 229 11.00 29.62 8.53
N VAL A 230 11.93 28.66 8.47
CA VAL A 230 12.28 27.80 9.63
C VAL A 230 12.92 28.64 10.73
N LYS A 231 13.79 29.57 10.36
CA LYS A 231 14.39 30.54 11.28
C LYS A 231 13.33 31.38 11.99
N ALA A 232 12.42 31.99 11.23
CA ALA A 232 11.35 32.83 11.79
C ALA A 232 10.44 32.07 12.76
N ALA A 233 10.07 30.83 12.41
CA ALA A 233 9.24 29.98 13.28
C ALA A 233 9.95 29.63 14.61
N ILE A 234 11.27 29.39 14.57
CA ILE A 234 12.06 29.12 15.79
C ILE A 234 12.23 30.40 16.62
N GLU A 235 12.48 31.55 16.00
CA GLU A 235 12.59 32.85 16.71
C GLU A 235 11.27 33.26 17.38
N ALA A 236 10.13 32.94 16.76
CA ALA A 236 8.80 33.23 17.28
C ALA A 236 8.21 32.13 18.19
N ASN A 237 8.94 31.03 18.45
CA ASN A 237 8.43 29.84 19.18
C ASN A 237 7.10 29.28 18.61
N GLN A 238 6.92 29.33 17.29
CA GLN A 238 5.72 28.85 16.61
C GLN A 238 5.82 27.37 16.28
N ALA A 239 5.43 26.51 17.22
CA ALA A 239 5.50 25.05 17.09
C ALA A 239 4.74 24.50 15.87
N THR A 240 3.49 24.92 15.67
CA THR A 240 2.64 24.49 14.53
C THR A 240 3.22 24.97 13.20
N GLY A 241 3.60 26.24 13.09
CA GLY A 241 4.21 26.78 11.88
C GLY A 241 5.55 26.11 11.54
N LEU A 242 6.35 25.71 12.54
CA LEU A 242 7.57 24.94 12.32
C LEU A 242 7.26 23.53 11.77
N GLU A 243 6.23 22.87 12.30
CA GLU A 243 5.81 21.54 11.86
C GLU A 243 5.38 21.53 10.39
N ASP A 244 4.55 22.49 9.98
CA ASP A 244 4.07 22.63 8.60
C ASP A 244 5.24 22.85 7.65
N LEU A 245 6.14 23.79 7.98
CA LEU A 245 7.31 24.11 7.16
C LEU A 245 8.28 22.93 6.99
N LEU A 246 8.47 22.13 8.04
CA LEU A 246 9.35 20.97 7.97
C LEU A 246 8.70 19.84 7.17
N THR A 247 7.39 19.64 7.31
CA THR A 247 6.62 18.65 6.55
C THR A 247 6.64 18.96 5.06
N ASP A 248 6.36 20.21 4.68
CA ASP A 248 6.43 20.67 3.29
C ASP A 248 7.81 20.42 2.65
N LYS A 249 8.88 20.64 3.42
CA LYS A 249 10.25 20.41 2.95
C LYS A 249 10.61 18.94 2.75
N ILE A 250 9.95 18.02 3.43
CA ILE A 250 10.09 16.57 3.18
C ILE A 250 9.34 16.24 1.89
N THR A 251 8.10 16.70 1.75
CA THR A 251 7.22 16.42 0.61
C THR A 251 7.80 16.94 -0.70
N GLN A 252 8.42 18.12 -0.69
CA GLN A 252 9.02 18.74 -1.88
C GLN A 252 10.34 18.10 -2.35
N GLN A 253 10.87 17.09 -1.64
CA GLN A 253 12.11 16.37 -1.98
C GLN A 253 13.29 17.28 -2.39
N GLN A 254 13.55 18.35 -1.62
CA GLN A 254 14.57 19.33 -1.97
C GLN A 254 15.97 18.70 -2.13
N SER A 255 16.79 19.19 -3.06
CA SER A 255 18.07 18.55 -3.35
C SER A 255 19.18 18.80 -2.30
N GLN A 256 18.97 19.70 -1.33
CA GLN A 256 20.00 20.08 -0.34
C GLN A 256 19.42 20.26 1.08
N TYR A 257 19.91 19.46 2.03
CA TYR A 257 19.52 19.48 3.45
C TYR A 257 20.66 19.91 4.39
N SER A 258 21.50 20.85 3.93
CA SER A 258 22.65 21.35 4.70
C SER A 258 22.27 21.96 6.07
N TRP A 259 21.02 22.38 6.24
CA TRP A 259 20.48 22.92 7.49
C TRP A 259 20.03 21.87 8.51
N LEU A 260 19.89 20.59 8.11
CA LEU A 260 19.40 19.50 8.99
C LEU A 260 20.33 19.27 10.20
N GLU A 261 21.64 19.38 9.98
CA GLU A 261 22.63 19.30 11.05
C GLU A 261 22.50 20.50 12.01
N SER A 262 22.19 21.69 11.49
CA SER A 262 22.08 22.92 12.28
C SER A 262 20.84 22.90 13.18
N ILE A 263 19.69 22.43 12.68
CA ILE A 263 18.48 22.29 13.50
C ILE A 263 18.63 21.22 14.59
N TYR A 264 19.34 20.11 14.30
CA TYR A 264 19.69 19.12 15.32
C TYR A 264 20.56 19.74 16.42
N ILE A 265 21.60 20.49 16.04
CA ILE A 265 22.47 21.16 17.01
C ILE A 265 21.71 22.16 17.87
N LEU A 266 20.82 22.98 17.26
CA LEU A 266 19.98 23.90 18.02
C LEU A 266 19.03 23.20 18.98
N SER A 267 18.59 21.97 18.67
CA SER A 267 17.72 21.18 19.53
C SER A 267 18.37 20.70 20.85
N LEU A 268 19.71 20.82 20.97
CA LEU A 268 20.44 20.52 22.21
C LEU A 268 20.15 21.55 23.29
N ASP A 269 20.09 22.83 22.91
CA ASP A 269 19.72 23.96 23.77
C ASP A 269 18.19 24.13 23.81
N LYS A 270 17.56 24.20 22.63
CA LYS A 270 16.12 24.43 22.47
C LYS A 270 15.36 23.12 22.43
N ARG A 271 15.17 22.52 23.60
CA ARG A 271 14.58 21.17 23.75
C ARG A 271 13.21 21.00 23.08
N TRP A 272 12.40 22.06 23.01
CA TRP A 272 11.09 22.01 22.35
C TRP A 272 11.17 21.69 20.84
N ILE A 273 12.35 21.88 20.21
CA ILE A 273 12.58 21.57 18.78
C ILE A 273 12.80 20.06 18.55
N ARG A 274 13.22 19.30 19.58
CA ARG A 274 13.63 17.89 19.44
C ARG A 274 12.56 16.99 18.81
N PRO A 275 11.26 17.06 19.19
CA PRO A 275 10.22 16.21 18.59
C PRO A 275 10.13 16.36 17.06
N PHE A 276 10.28 17.58 16.54
CA PHE A 276 10.23 17.84 15.10
C PHE A 276 11.45 17.27 14.37
N VAL A 277 12.64 17.41 14.96
CA VAL A 277 13.88 16.82 14.39
C VAL A 277 13.81 15.29 14.40
N LYS A 278 13.29 14.67 15.48
CA LYS A 278 13.07 13.22 15.54
C LYS A 278 12.17 12.76 14.40
N ARG A 279 11.02 13.41 14.23
CA ARG A 279 10.05 13.08 13.18
C ARG A 279 10.66 13.20 11.78
N LEU A 280 11.36 14.31 11.53
CA LEU A 280 12.08 14.56 10.28
C LEU A 280 13.11 13.46 9.98
N LEU A 281 13.90 13.02 10.96
CA LEU A 281 14.89 11.96 10.78
C LEU A 281 14.28 10.56 10.62
N LEU A 282 13.11 10.30 11.22
CA LEU A 282 12.40 9.03 11.06
C LEU A 282 11.75 8.92 9.67
N GLN A 283 11.25 10.04 9.13
CA GLN A 283 10.58 10.10 7.83
C GLN A 283 11.56 10.28 6.65
N ALA A 284 12.71 10.92 6.85
CA ALA A 284 13.67 11.16 5.78
C ALA A 284 14.19 9.85 5.15
N PRO A 285 14.19 9.73 3.82
CA PRO A 285 14.59 8.50 3.15
C PRO A 285 16.11 8.28 3.23
N PHE A 286 16.56 7.03 3.26
CA PHE A 286 18.00 6.70 3.26
C PHE A 286 18.60 6.69 1.85
N HIS A 287 18.33 7.77 1.11
CA HIS A 287 18.77 8.02 -0.26
C HIS A 287 19.87 9.09 -0.33
N PRO A 288 20.49 9.33 -1.50
CA PRO A 288 21.39 10.45 -1.72
C PRO A 288 20.80 11.79 -1.25
N ASN A 289 21.66 12.74 -0.89
CA ASN A 289 21.31 14.04 -0.29
C ASN A 289 20.76 14.00 1.14
N TYR A 290 20.07 12.94 1.57
CA TYR A 290 19.55 12.80 2.94
C TYR A 290 20.50 12.04 3.85
N PHE A 291 20.88 10.82 3.43
CA PHE A 291 21.55 9.87 4.32
C PHE A 291 22.91 10.39 4.84
N GLN A 292 23.60 11.24 4.08
CA GLN A 292 24.84 11.86 4.54
C GLN A 292 24.64 12.73 5.79
N HIS A 293 23.52 13.45 5.88
CA HIS A 293 23.20 14.32 7.01
C HIS A 293 22.67 13.48 8.17
N ILE A 294 21.83 12.48 7.91
CA ILE A 294 21.35 11.51 8.93
C ILE A 294 22.55 10.81 9.58
N ARG A 295 23.49 10.31 8.78
CA ARG A 295 24.73 9.68 9.28
C ARG A 295 25.61 10.68 10.05
N THR A 296 25.63 11.94 9.64
CA THR A 296 26.38 12.98 10.35
C THR A 296 25.75 13.27 11.71
N ILE A 297 24.43 13.42 11.76
CA ILE A 297 23.67 13.60 13.01
C ILE A 297 23.83 12.39 13.92
N TYR A 298 23.74 11.16 13.40
CA TYR A 298 24.03 9.96 14.19
C TYR A 298 25.40 10.01 14.88
N LYS A 299 26.44 10.45 14.13
CA LYS A 299 27.79 10.59 14.69
C LYS A 299 27.92 11.74 15.67
N LEU A 300 27.21 12.85 15.46
CA LEU A 300 27.17 13.99 16.39
C LEU A 300 26.43 13.63 17.67
N ALA A 301 25.28 12.97 17.58
CA ALA A 301 24.55 12.42 18.71
C ALA A 301 25.42 11.42 19.49
N GLU A 302 26.15 10.55 18.80
CA GLU A 302 27.11 9.66 19.44
C GLU A 302 28.22 10.45 20.15
N LEU A 303 28.82 11.44 19.48
CA LEU A 303 29.86 12.30 20.05
C LEU A 303 29.38 12.96 21.35
N LEU A 304 28.19 13.53 21.34
CA LEU A 304 27.61 14.31 22.44
C LEU A 304 26.90 13.45 23.49
N ASP A 305 26.92 12.13 23.36
CA ASP A 305 26.19 11.18 24.20
C ASP A 305 24.67 11.49 24.28
N ASP A 306 24.10 11.98 23.17
CA ASP A 306 22.66 12.13 22.98
C ASP A 306 22.06 10.74 22.69
N PHE A 307 21.78 10.01 23.77
CA PHE A 307 21.33 8.62 23.72
C PHE A 307 19.93 8.47 23.11
N GLU A 308 19.08 9.50 23.19
CA GLU A 308 17.77 9.51 22.56
C GLU A 308 17.90 9.44 21.03
N PHE A 309 18.64 10.37 20.42
CA PHE A 309 18.86 10.35 18.97
C PHE A 309 19.73 9.18 18.52
N THR A 310 20.76 8.82 19.31
CA THR A 310 21.62 7.68 18.98
C THR A 310 20.82 6.38 18.96
N GLY A 311 19.95 6.15 19.95
CA GLY A 311 19.14 4.96 20.07
C GLY A 311 18.06 4.86 18.99
N MET A 312 17.30 5.95 18.79
CA MET A 312 16.31 6.07 17.73
C MET A 312 16.92 5.78 16.35
N LEU A 313 18.05 6.41 16.03
CA LEU A 313 18.73 6.20 14.75
C LEU A 313 19.37 4.81 14.65
N ALA A 314 19.85 4.23 15.75
CA ALA A 314 20.36 2.85 15.75
C ALA A 314 19.27 1.85 15.35
N CYS A 315 18.06 1.99 15.89
CA CYS A 315 16.90 1.19 15.49
C CYS A 315 16.52 1.45 14.03
N ARG A 316 16.44 2.72 13.60
CA ARG A 316 16.13 3.06 12.20
C ARG A 316 17.15 2.47 11.22
N LEU A 317 18.44 2.50 11.56
CA LEU A 317 19.53 1.88 10.78
C LEU A 317 19.46 0.36 10.78
N GLU A 318 18.92 -0.28 11.82
CA GLU A 318 18.68 -1.72 11.79
C GLU A 318 17.50 -2.06 10.88
N ARG A 319 16.37 -1.35 10.99
CA ARG A 319 15.15 -1.59 10.22
C ARG A 319 15.31 -1.30 8.73
N GLU A 320 15.90 -0.15 8.37
CA GLU A 320 15.89 0.32 6.99
C GLU A 320 16.64 -0.64 6.06
N GLN A 321 15.98 -1.04 4.98
CA GLN A 321 16.60 -1.84 3.93
C GLN A 321 17.66 -1.00 3.20
N GLU A 322 18.78 -1.63 2.86
CA GLU A 322 19.81 -1.01 2.05
C GLU A 322 19.28 -0.61 0.67
N MET A 323 19.78 0.52 0.16
CA MET A 323 19.46 0.97 -1.20
C MET A 323 20.10 0.04 -2.26
N PHE A 324 21.23 -0.60 -1.91
CA PHE A 324 21.94 -1.54 -2.79
C PHE A 324 22.88 -2.47 -2.02
N GLU A 325 23.10 -3.65 -2.59
CA GLU A 325 24.08 -4.61 -2.10
C GLU A 325 25.44 -4.43 -2.80
N HIS A 326 26.52 -4.32 -2.01
CA HIS A 326 27.87 -4.11 -2.56
C HIS A 326 28.63 -5.44 -2.68
N HIS A 327 28.25 -6.28 -3.66
CA HIS A 327 28.87 -7.59 -3.90
C HIS A 327 30.23 -7.55 -4.61
N VAL A 328 30.68 -6.39 -5.08
CA VAL A 328 31.93 -6.26 -5.85
C VAL A 328 33.17 -6.61 -5.01
N PRO A 329 33.90 -7.71 -5.30
CA PRO A 329 35.11 -8.15 -4.58
C PRO A 329 36.24 -7.14 -4.74
N VAL A 330 37.14 -7.01 -3.74
CA VAL A 330 38.25 -6.02 -3.72
C VAL A 330 39.05 -5.99 -5.03
N ASN A 331 39.18 -7.14 -5.70
CA ASN A 331 40.01 -7.32 -6.88
C ASN A 331 39.30 -6.96 -8.22
N SER A 332 37.97 -6.83 -8.25
CA SER A 332 37.20 -6.56 -9.47
C SER A 332 36.84 -5.08 -9.58
N LYS A 333 37.77 -4.25 -10.06
CA LYS A 333 37.62 -2.78 -10.06
C LYS A 333 36.54 -2.24 -11.00
N ASP A 334 36.16 -2.98 -12.04
CA ASP A 334 35.23 -2.50 -13.09
C ASP A 334 33.82 -3.08 -13.03
N GLN A 335 33.53 -4.00 -12.09
CA GLN A 335 32.19 -4.61 -11.96
C GLN A 335 31.13 -3.56 -11.63
N LYS A 336 30.00 -3.62 -12.35
CA LYS A 336 28.83 -2.77 -12.17
C LYS A 336 27.73 -3.55 -11.43
N ILE A 337 26.89 -2.84 -10.70
CA ILE A 337 25.63 -3.35 -10.14
C ILE A 337 24.48 -2.63 -10.80
N TYR A 338 23.36 -3.31 -10.98
CA TYR A 338 22.12 -2.67 -11.40
C TYR A 338 21.51 -1.91 -10.23
N LEU A 339 21.11 -0.66 -10.44
CA LEU A 339 20.44 0.17 -9.45
C LEU A 339 18.97 0.39 -9.89
N PRO A 340 18.00 -0.32 -9.28
CA PRO A 340 16.59 -0.23 -9.68
C PRO A 340 16.03 1.19 -9.65
N ALA A 341 16.49 2.01 -8.70
CA ALA A 341 16.02 3.39 -8.51
C ALA A 341 16.30 4.33 -9.69
N VAL A 342 17.24 3.99 -10.58
CA VAL A 342 17.60 4.81 -11.76
C VAL A 342 17.72 3.98 -13.05
N ASP A 343 17.31 2.71 -13.00
CA ASP A 343 17.36 1.74 -14.11
C ASP A 343 18.72 1.69 -14.85
N GLU A 344 19.84 1.70 -14.10
CA GLU A 344 21.18 1.77 -14.69
C GLU A 344 22.19 0.84 -14.00
N TYR A 345 23.14 0.32 -14.78
CA TYR A 345 24.33 -0.38 -14.26
C TYR A 345 25.44 0.61 -13.88
N ILE A 346 25.71 0.72 -12.58
CA ILE A 346 26.66 1.68 -12.03
C ILE A 346 27.80 0.93 -11.35
N ASN A 347 29.04 1.43 -11.48
CA ASN A 347 30.17 0.93 -10.70
C ASN A 347 30.16 1.60 -9.31
N PRO A 348 29.88 0.87 -8.22
CA PRO A 348 29.70 1.49 -6.90
C PRO A 348 30.94 2.21 -6.39
N ARG A 349 32.15 1.72 -6.72
CA ARG A 349 33.40 2.33 -6.25
C ARG A 349 33.66 3.67 -6.90
N LYS A 350 33.45 3.78 -8.21
CA LYS A 350 33.61 5.03 -8.95
C LYS A 350 32.51 6.02 -8.58
N GLU A 351 31.27 5.55 -8.41
CA GLU A 351 30.13 6.40 -8.08
C GLU A 351 30.22 7.00 -6.67
N LEU A 352 30.56 6.20 -5.65
CA LEU A 352 30.69 6.67 -4.26
C LEU A 352 31.80 7.72 -4.04
N LEU A 353 32.74 7.85 -4.99
CA LEU A 353 33.79 8.89 -4.95
C LEU A 353 33.31 10.25 -5.49
N LYS A 354 32.16 10.30 -6.17
CA LYS A 354 31.58 11.54 -6.70
C LYS A 354 30.97 12.38 -5.58
N LYS A 355 31.10 13.70 -5.68
CA LYS A 355 30.47 14.67 -4.74
C LYS A 355 28.95 14.55 -4.72
N ASN A 356 28.34 14.25 -5.87
CA ASN A 356 26.89 14.05 -6.03
C ASN A 356 26.58 12.57 -6.34
N SER A 357 27.12 11.66 -5.52
CA SER A 357 26.91 10.22 -5.68
C SER A 357 25.42 9.88 -5.67
N ARG A 358 24.97 9.12 -6.67
CA ARG A 358 23.60 8.56 -6.73
C ARG A 358 23.40 7.35 -5.82
N LEU A 359 24.44 6.90 -5.14
CA LEU A 359 24.40 5.80 -4.19
C LEU A 359 24.52 6.31 -2.76
N ALA A 360 23.62 5.84 -1.89
CA ALA A 360 23.71 5.99 -0.44
C ALA A 360 23.35 4.66 0.24
N TYR A 361 23.65 4.56 1.54
CA TYR A 361 23.18 3.48 2.41
C TYR A 361 23.23 2.04 1.86
N SER A 362 24.45 1.50 1.70
CA SER A 362 24.66 0.11 1.25
C SER A 362 24.53 -0.92 2.38
N GLN A 363 24.35 -2.20 2.02
CA GLN A 363 24.40 -3.34 2.93
C GLN A 363 25.65 -3.32 3.85
N LYS A 364 26.82 -3.00 3.29
CA LYS A 364 28.07 -2.84 4.07
C LYS A 364 28.01 -1.68 5.06
N THR A 365 27.35 -0.58 4.71
CA THR A 365 27.19 0.59 5.57
C THR A 365 26.26 0.27 6.73
N ARG A 366 25.11 -0.37 6.45
CA ARG A 366 24.16 -0.87 7.44
C ARG A 366 24.86 -1.75 8.49
N TRP A 367 25.54 -2.81 8.05
CA TRP A 367 26.24 -3.73 8.96
C TRP A 367 27.47 -3.12 9.65
N TYR A 368 28.11 -2.11 9.07
CA TYR A 368 29.16 -1.35 9.76
C TYR A 368 28.59 -0.56 10.94
N LEU A 369 27.49 0.16 10.72
CA LEU A 369 26.85 0.98 11.76
C LEU A 369 26.23 0.11 12.85
N HIS A 370 25.62 -1.02 12.48
CA HIS A 370 25.13 -2.02 13.43
C HIS A 370 26.24 -2.53 14.36
N ARG A 371 27.34 -3.04 13.80
CA ARG A 371 28.51 -3.46 14.59
C ARG A 371 29.16 -2.33 15.38
N ARG A 372 29.00 -1.08 14.96
CA ARG A 372 29.47 0.09 15.70
C ARG A 372 28.65 0.29 16.98
N VAL A 373 27.31 0.22 16.91
CA VAL A 373 26.43 0.25 18.09
C VAL A 373 26.79 -0.87 19.07
N ARG A 374 26.90 -2.11 18.58
CA ARG A 374 27.24 -3.27 19.41
C ARG A 374 28.57 -3.14 20.13
N ARG A 375 29.61 -2.64 19.44
CA ARG A 375 30.91 -2.37 20.05
C ARG A 375 30.83 -1.29 21.13
N ARG A 376 29.98 -0.28 20.95
CA ARG A 376 29.79 0.77 21.96
C ARG A 376 29.07 0.22 23.20
N LEU A 377 27.99 -0.54 23.02
CA LEU A 377 27.30 -1.23 24.12
C LEU A 377 28.25 -2.15 24.90
N ALA A 378 28.98 -3.02 24.21
CA ALA A 378 29.96 -3.89 24.83
C ALA A 378 31.08 -3.11 25.53
N MET A 379 31.53 -1.99 24.94
CA MET A 379 32.54 -1.13 25.58
C MET A 379 32.01 -0.52 26.87
N LEU A 380 30.81 0.09 26.87
CA LEU A 380 30.21 0.71 28.04
C LEU A 380 29.97 -0.32 29.15
N GLY A 381 29.37 -1.46 28.81
CA GLY A 381 29.10 -2.54 29.75
C GLY A 381 30.37 -3.12 30.38
N ASN A 382 31.39 -3.45 29.57
CA ASN A 382 32.69 -3.94 30.06
C ASN A 382 33.50 -2.92 30.87
N THR A 383 33.07 -1.66 30.90
CA THR A 383 33.68 -0.62 31.74
C THR A 383 32.80 -0.19 32.91
N GLU A 384 31.73 -0.94 33.19
CA GLU A 384 30.76 -0.65 34.26
C GLU A 384 30.16 0.77 34.17
N ASN A 385 30.06 1.31 32.96
CA ASN A 385 29.55 2.66 32.73
C ASN A 385 28.03 2.64 32.62
N THR A 386 27.34 3.40 33.48
CA THR A 386 25.88 3.51 33.51
C THR A 386 25.28 4.15 32.24
N ASP A 387 26.09 4.84 31.43
CA ASP A 387 25.71 5.27 30.08
C ASP A 387 25.32 4.08 29.17
N TYR A 388 25.73 2.85 29.51
CA TYR A 388 25.21 1.62 28.88
C TYR A 388 23.68 1.58 28.91
N VAL A 389 23.10 1.81 30.10
CA VAL A 389 21.65 1.75 30.31
C VAL A 389 20.96 2.86 29.53
N LYS A 390 21.49 4.09 29.57
CA LYS A 390 20.89 5.21 28.83
C LYS A 390 20.85 4.95 27.32
N LEU A 391 21.92 4.42 26.75
CA LEU A 391 21.95 4.01 25.34
C LEU A 391 20.99 2.86 25.06
N ALA A 392 20.97 1.85 25.93
CA ALA A 392 20.09 0.70 25.78
C ALA A 392 18.61 1.11 25.84
N THR A 393 18.22 1.95 26.80
CA THR A 393 16.87 2.54 26.91
C THR A 393 16.50 3.32 25.65
N GLY A 394 17.40 4.18 25.14
CA GLY A 394 17.16 4.90 23.89
C GLY A 394 17.00 3.99 22.67
N ILE A 395 17.69 2.85 22.63
CA ILE A 395 17.53 1.84 21.57
C ILE A 395 16.18 1.13 21.70
N LEU A 396 15.82 0.67 22.89
CA LEU A 396 14.58 -0.07 23.15
C LEU A 396 13.33 0.79 22.89
N ILE A 397 13.35 2.07 23.29
CA ILE A 397 12.30 3.05 22.95
C ILE A 397 12.21 3.29 21.44
N GLY A 398 13.30 3.08 20.70
CA GLY A 398 13.33 3.30 19.25
C GLY A 398 12.54 2.29 18.42
N TYR A 399 12.21 1.12 18.98
CA TYR A 399 11.39 0.10 18.31
C TYR A 399 9.90 0.45 18.38
N ASN A 400 9.19 0.15 17.30
CA ASN A 400 7.78 0.46 17.11
C ASN A 400 7.03 -0.79 16.65
N ARG A 401 6.02 -1.23 17.40
CA ARG A 401 5.23 -2.43 17.07
C ARG A 401 4.64 -2.42 15.66
N LYS A 402 4.14 -1.29 15.15
CA LYS A 402 3.54 -1.24 13.80
C LYS A 402 4.55 -1.50 12.69
N LEU A 403 5.81 -1.10 12.88
CA LEU A 403 6.86 -1.21 11.85
C LEU A 403 7.73 -2.46 12.03
N ASP A 404 8.09 -2.76 13.28
CA ASP A 404 9.16 -3.70 13.61
C ASP A 404 8.65 -5.08 14.04
N PHE A 405 7.39 -5.21 14.49
CA PHE A 405 6.85 -6.48 14.99
C PHE A 405 6.84 -7.57 13.90
N ARG A 406 7.38 -8.74 14.22
CA ARG A 406 7.37 -9.94 13.40
C ARG A 406 7.08 -11.15 14.28
N GLU A 407 6.12 -11.97 13.86
CA GLU A 407 5.80 -13.24 14.51
C GLU A 407 6.99 -14.21 14.51
N ALA A 408 6.98 -15.15 15.46
CA ALA A 408 7.91 -16.27 15.45
C ALA A 408 7.68 -17.15 14.20
N TRP A 409 8.74 -17.76 13.68
CA TRP A 409 8.66 -18.58 12.47
C TRP A 409 9.72 -19.68 12.46
N ALA A 410 9.61 -20.63 11.53
CA ALA A 410 10.56 -21.73 11.38
C ALA A 410 11.02 -21.88 9.91
N LYS A 411 12.26 -22.31 9.72
CA LYS A 411 12.86 -22.60 8.40
C LYS A 411 13.22 -24.08 8.29
N HIS A 412 12.94 -24.68 7.14
CA HIS A 412 13.31 -26.05 6.83
C HIS A 412 14.45 -26.06 5.80
N ASP A 413 15.61 -26.57 6.18
CA ASP A 413 16.78 -26.71 5.30
C ASP A 413 17.15 -28.20 5.13
N SER A 414 17.37 -28.65 3.90
CA SER A 414 17.87 -30.00 3.63
C SER A 414 19.38 -30.03 3.72
N ILE A 415 19.92 -30.65 4.77
CA ILE A 415 21.35 -30.79 5.00
C ILE A 415 21.79 -32.18 4.61
N TRP A 416 22.85 -32.29 3.81
CA TRP A 416 23.46 -33.57 3.47
C TRP A 416 24.38 -34.02 4.62
N SER A 417 24.05 -35.14 5.26
CA SER A 417 24.87 -35.71 6.34
C SER A 417 24.86 -37.23 6.25
N GLY A 418 26.04 -37.86 6.30
CA GLY A 418 26.17 -39.32 6.34
C GLY A 418 25.60 -40.08 5.14
N GLY A 419 25.54 -39.47 3.94
CA GLY A 419 25.05 -40.14 2.73
C GLY A 419 23.53 -40.06 2.52
N ARG A 420 22.80 -39.28 3.33
CA ARG A 420 21.36 -39.00 3.16
C ARG A 420 21.09 -37.51 3.34
N TYR A 421 20.02 -37.01 2.72
CA TYR A 421 19.47 -35.71 3.04
C TYR A 421 18.66 -35.82 4.33
N THR A 422 18.95 -34.96 5.31
CA THR A 422 18.16 -34.79 6.52
C THR A 422 17.59 -33.38 6.52
N THR A 423 16.28 -33.26 6.67
CA THR A 423 15.63 -31.96 6.85
C THR A 423 15.85 -31.50 8.29
N VAL A 424 16.43 -30.32 8.44
CA VAL A 424 16.60 -29.65 9.74
C VAL A 424 15.65 -28.47 9.80
N GLU A 425 14.83 -28.45 10.84
CA GLU A 425 13.97 -27.32 11.18
C GLU A 425 14.70 -26.39 12.16
N THR A 426 14.78 -25.11 11.83
CA THR A 426 15.36 -24.07 12.67
C THR A 426 14.27 -23.08 13.08
N HIS A 427 14.08 -22.89 14.39
CA HIS A 427 13.08 -21.97 14.92
C HIS A 427 13.67 -20.59 15.23
N TYR A 428 12.91 -19.55 14.94
CA TYR A 428 13.26 -18.16 15.15
C TYR A 428 12.24 -17.53 16.11
N PRO A 429 12.70 -16.84 17.17
CA PRO A 429 11.80 -16.19 18.12
C PRO A 429 11.02 -15.06 17.44
N GLN A 430 9.96 -14.61 18.10
CA GLN A 430 9.29 -13.36 17.76
C GLN A 430 10.35 -12.25 17.68
N ASN A 431 10.24 -11.39 16.66
CA ASN A 431 11.19 -10.30 16.42
C ASN A 431 12.66 -10.74 16.23
N ALA A 432 12.91 -11.95 15.71
CA ALA A 432 14.26 -12.48 15.45
C ALA A 432 15.21 -11.54 14.68
N THR A 433 14.67 -10.62 13.86
CA THR A 433 15.46 -9.65 13.07
C THR A 433 15.76 -8.34 13.82
N ALA A 434 15.13 -8.10 14.98
CA ALA A 434 15.41 -7.00 15.89
C ALA A 434 16.67 -7.31 16.74
N VAL A 435 17.83 -7.33 16.09
CA VAL A 435 19.07 -7.84 16.68
C VAL A 435 19.48 -7.06 17.93
N LEU A 436 19.40 -5.73 17.90
CA LEU A 436 19.75 -4.91 19.06
C LEU A 436 18.78 -5.10 20.24
N MET A 437 17.48 -5.29 19.98
CA MET A 437 16.49 -5.57 21.02
C MET A 437 16.83 -6.85 21.79
N HIS A 438 16.93 -7.98 21.10
CA HIS A 438 17.30 -9.25 21.71
C HIS A 438 18.69 -9.21 22.35
N GLN A 439 19.65 -8.50 21.74
CA GLN A 439 20.96 -8.32 22.35
C GLN A 439 20.88 -7.61 23.71
N LEU A 440 19.94 -6.69 23.90
CA LEU A 440 19.79 -5.94 25.15
C LEU A 440 18.92 -6.68 26.18
N LEU A 441 17.87 -7.37 25.74
CA LEU A 441 16.91 -8.04 26.61
C LEU A 441 17.36 -9.45 27.02
N SER A 442 17.92 -10.22 26.10
CA SER A 442 18.19 -11.66 26.27
C SER A 442 19.49 -12.14 25.60
N GLY A 443 20.45 -11.23 25.41
CA GLY A 443 21.68 -11.51 24.66
C GLY A 443 22.60 -12.58 25.26
N ASP A 444 22.51 -12.82 26.57
CA ASP A 444 23.24 -13.87 27.29
C ASP A 444 22.36 -15.12 27.56
N HIS A 445 21.14 -15.18 27.01
CA HIS A 445 20.23 -16.31 27.23
C HIS A 445 20.78 -17.60 26.59
N PRO A 446 20.87 -18.71 27.34
CA PRO A 446 21.53 -19.93 26.86
C PRO A 446 20.80 -20.61 25.69
N GLY A 447 19.49 -20.39 25.56
CA GLY A 447 18.67 -20.91 24.46
C GLY A 447 18.69 -20.09 23.18
N LEU A 448 19.37 -18.93 23.16
CA LEU A 448 19.41 -18.05 21.98
C LEU A 448 20.80 -18.03 21.34
N GLU A 449 20.84 -17.86 20.03
CA GLU A 449 22.06 -17.64 19.28
C GLU A 449 21.86 -16.60 18.18
N LEU A 450 22.80 -15.65 18.08
CA LEU A 450 22.84 -14.68 17.00
C LEU A 450 23.56 -15.27 15.79
N GLU A 451 22.80 -15.71 14.80
CA GLU A 451 23.29 -16.30 13.56
C GLU A 451 23.80 -15.20 12.60
N GLY A 452 25.01 -15.39 12.07
CA GLY A 452 25.62 -14.47 11.09
C GLY A 452 25.83 -13.03 11.57
N GLY A 453 25.51 -12.71 12.83
CA GLY A 453 25.44 -11.35 13.34
C GLY A 453 24.21 -10.55 12.90
N VAL A 454 23.21 -11.20 12.29
CA VAL A 454 22.12 -10.54 11.56
C VAL A 454 20.72 -10.97 12.00
N LEU A 455 20.56 -12.13 12.64
CA LEU A 455 19.26 -12.63 13.10
C LEU A 455 19.41 -13.61 14.27
N TRP A 456 18.46 -13.63 15.19
CA TRP A 456 18.45 -14.53 16.34
C TRP A 456 17.70 -15.83 16.05
N ARG A 457 18.23 -16.97 16.46
CA ARG A 457 17.58 -18.29 16.38
C ARG A 457 17.52 -18.97 17.75
N LEU A 458 16.56 -19.86 17.91
CA LEU A 458 16.49 -20.77 19.07
C LEU A 458 17.48 -21.92 18.87
N ARG A 459 18.27 -22.19 19.90
CA ARG A 459 19.15 -23.37 19.95
C ARG A 459 18.31 -24.62 20.19
N SER A 460 18.75 -25.75 19.63
CA SER A 460 18.21 -27.07 20.01
C SER A 460 18.46 -27.38 21.49
N GLU A 461 17.72 -28.31 22.08
CA GLU A 461 17.91 -28.72 23.49
C GLU A 461 19.35 -29.17 23.77
N VAL A 462 19.95 -29.88 22.81
CA VAL A 462 21.33 -30.38 22.90
C VAL A 462 22.32 -29.20 22.91
N GLU A 463 22.18 -28.27 21.96
CA GLU A 463 23.02 -27.06 21.90
C GLU A 463 22.85 -26.18 23.14
N THR A 464 21.64 -26.10 23.69
CA THR A 464 21.32 -25.32 24.91
C THR A 464 22.02 -25.90 26.13
N ARG A 465 21.99 -27.22 26.33
CA ARG A 465 22.71 -27.89 27.44
C ARG A 465 24.22 -27.66 27.36
N PHE A 466 24.80 -27.77 26.16
CA PHE A 466 26.23 -27.49 25.95
C PHE A 466 26.59 -26.01 26.17
N ALA A 467 25.72 -25.08 25.74
CA ALA A 467 25.92 -23.65 25.97
C ALA A 467 25.85 -23.29 27.45
N ALA A 468 24.87 -23.82 28.19
CA ALA A 468 24.73 -23.63 29.64
C ALA A 468 25.96 -24.16 30.41
N GLN A 469 26.49 -25.33 30.03
CA GLN A 469 27.72 -25.90 30.61
C GLN A 469 28.96 -25.02 30.33
N ARG A 470 29.07 -24.41 29.15
CA ARG A 470 30.14 -23.46 28.80
C ARG A 470 30.03 -22.15 29.58
N ALA A 471 28.83 -21.62 29.77
CA ALA A 471 28.60 -20.40 30.55
C ALA A 471 28.97 -20.60 32.04
N ALA A 472 28.58 -21.74 32.63
CA ALA A 472 28.93 -22.09 34.01
C ALA A 472 30.45 -22.27 34.23
N THR A 473 31.17 -22.77 33.21
CA THR A 473 32.64 -22.91 33.27
C THR A 473 33.39 -21.59 33.04
N ALA A 474 32.80 -20.63 32.30
CA ALA A 474 33.38 -19.30 32.09
C ALA A 474 33.29 -18.40 33.34
N ASN A 475 32.21 -18.51 34.14
CA ASN A 475 32.04 -17.74 35.38
C ASN A 475 32.99 -18.17 36.52
N ASN A 476 33.62 -19.35 36.43
CA ASN A 476 34.55 -19.87 37.45
C ASN A 476 36.03 -19.85 37.03
N GLY A 477 36.40 -19.16 35.93
CA GLY A 477 37.68 -19.40 35.25
C GLY A 477 38.54 -18.16 34.94
N GLY A 478 38.89 -17.37 35.95
CA GLY A 478 39.99 -16.40 35.85
C GLY A 478 41.36 -17.10 35.81
N GLY A 479 41.71 -17.79 34.71
CA GLY A 479 42.97 -18.52 34.62
C GLY A 479 43.19 -19.19 33.27
N GLY A 480 43.74 -18.43 32.32
CA GLY A 480 43.89 -18.84 30.93
C GLY A 480 44.77 -20.07 30.66
N ILE A 481 44.55 -20.61 29.46
CA ILE A 481 45.25 -21.69 28.73
C ILE A 481 46.79 -21.58 28.78
N LEU A 482 47.34 -20.42 29.10
CA LEU A 482 48.77 -20.17 29.37
C LEU A 482 49.34 -20.98 30.55
N LYS A 483 48.54 -21.34 31.57
CA LYS A 483 49.02 -22.21 32.67
C LYS A 483 49.06 -23.69 32.29
N LYS A 484 48.22 -24.13 31.34
CA LYS A 484 48.23 -25.51 30.80
C LYS A 484 49.37 -25.74 29.80
N LEU A 485 49.84 -24.71 29.11
CA LEU A 485 50.99 -24.80 28.19
C LEU A 485 52.36 -24.69 28.88
N LEU A 486 52.43 -24.10 30.08
CA LEU A 486 53.67 -24.03 30.88
C LEU A 486 53.93 -25.31 31.72
N GLY A 487 52.93 -26.19 31.87
CA GLY A 487 53.05 -27.47 32.59
C GLY A 487 53.65 -28.63 31.77
N LEU A 488 53.91 -28.43 30.47
CA LEU A 488 54.47 -29.46 29.57
C LEU A 488 56.01 -29.44 29.48
N PHE A 489 56.69 -28.51 30.15
CA PHE A 489 58.14 -28.29 29.97
C PHE A 489 58.99 -28.34 31.25
N ASN A 490 58.57 -28.99 32.33
CA ASN A 490 59.51 -29.28 33.41
C ASN A 490 59.23 -30.62 34.13
N LYS A 491 60.09 -31.60 33.84
CA LYS A 491 60.27 -32.83 34.62
C LYS A 491 61.54 -32.67 35.45
N LYS A 492 61.43 -32.65 36.79
CA LYS A 492 62.25 -33.47 37.71
C LYS A 492 61.96 -33.17 39.20
N LYS A 493 61.69 -34.29 39.88
CA LYS A 493 62.10 -34.76 41.22
C LYS A 493 61.89 -33.92 42.50
N ASP A 494 61.22 -34.63 43.39
CA ASP A 494 61.47 -34.84 44.83
C ASP A 494 61.09 -33.76 45.86
N THR A 495 60.16 -34.21 46.72
CA THR A 495 60.14 -34.12 48.18
C THR A 495 59.67 -32.83 48.88
N ASN A 496 58.52 -33.01 49.54
CA ASN A 496 58.21 -32.70 50.94
C ASN A 496 58.10 -31.25 51.45
N THR A 497 56.98 -31.05 52.18
CA THR A 497 56.74 -30.12 53.31
C THR A 497 56.32 -28.66 52.97
N PRO A 498 55.65 -27.95 53.91
CA PRO A 498 54.21 -27.93 54.13
C PRO A 498 53.57 -26.54 53.85
N LEU A 499 52.25 -26.44 54.08
CA LEU A 499 51.44 -25.21 54.11
C LEU A 499 52.16 -24.00 54.74
N PRO A 500 51.87 -22.78 54.24
CA PRO A 500 51.40 -21.76 55.18
C PRO A 500 50.19 -20.95 54.68
N ALA A 501 49.28 -20.82 55.63
CA ALA A 501 48.55 -19.62 56.04
C ALA A 501 47.62 -18.90 55.04
N ALA A 502 46.35 -18.87 55.47
CA ALA A 502 45.28 -18.03 54.97
C ALA A 502 45.66 -16.54 54.90
N VAL A 503 45.23 -15.89 53.82
CA VAL A 503 45.04 -14.43 53.74
C VAL A 503 43.52 -14.20 53.68
N PRO A 504 42.95 -13.28 54.47
CA PRO A 504 41.52 -13.24 54.74
C PRO A 504 40.71 -12.73 53.56
N ALA A 505 39.50 -13.27 53.44
CA ALA A 505 38.48 -12.90 52.48
C ALA A 505 38.20 -11.39 52.53
N ALA A 506 38.37 -10.72 51.39
CA ALA A 506 37.74 -9.42 51.17
C ALA A 506 36.22 -9.65 51.10
N VAL A 507 35.54 -9.08 52.10
CA VAL A 507 34.09 -9.06 52.25
C VAL A 507 33.45 -8.51 50.98
N ALA A 508 32.74 -9.37 50.26
CA ALA A 508 31.79 -8.93 49.23
C ALA A 508 30.56 -8.34 49.95
N PRO A 509 30.07 -7.15 49.56
CA PRO A 509 28.81 -6.66 50.07
C PRO A 509 27.69 -7.56 49.55
N SER A 510 26.93 -8.10 50.48
CA SER A 510 25.71 -8.87 50.27
C SER A 510 24.63 -7.98 49.64
N GLY A 511 24.47 -8.06 48.33
CA GLY A 511 23.27 -7.68 47.60
C GLY A 511 22.74 -8.92 46.90
N GLN A 512 21.53 -9.36 47.26
CA GLN A 512 20.86 -10.48 46.61
C GLN A 512 20.83 -10.27 45.09
N SER A 513 21.47 -11.19 44.37
CA SER A 513 21.42 -11.26 42.91
C SER A 513 19.97 -11.53 42.50
N THR A 514 19.29 -10.55 41.91
CA THR A 514 18.08 -10.83 41.12
C THR A 514 18.48 -11.85 40.05
N ALA A 515 17.90 -13.05 40.09
CA ALA A 515 18.23 -14.11 39.15
C ALA A 515 18.05 -13.59 37.71
N ASN A 516 19.12 -13.63 36.91
CA ASN A 516 19.09 -13.13 35.52
C ASN A 516 18.52 -14.21 34.59
N GLU A 517 17.28 -14.64 34.86
CA GLU A 517 16.64 -15.78 34.18
C GLU A 517 16.51 -15.56 32.66
N ASN A 518 16.24 -14.32 32.25
CA ASN A 518 16.15 -13.93 30.84
C ASN A 518 17.51 -13.76 30.13
N GLY A 519 18.64 -13.85 30.85
CA GLY A 519 19.97 -13.64 30.27
C GLY A 519 20.18 -12.21 29.76
N THR A 520 19.67 -11.20 30.48
CA THR A 520 19.84 -9.79 30.15
C THR A 520 21.29 -9.35 30.39
N PRO A 521 22.02 -8.86 29.38
CA PRO A 521 23.40 -8.45 29.57
C PRO A 521 23.54 -7.21 30.46
N TYR A 522 24.51 -7.26 31.36
CA TYR A 522 24.83 -6.20 32.33
C TYR A 522 23.63 -5.76 33.19
N LEU A 523 22.76 -6.70 33.61
CA LEU A 523 21.59 -6.42 34.47
C LEU A 523 21.92 -5.60 35.73
N HIS A 524 23.10 -5.83 36.33
CA HIS A 524 23.58 -5.06 37.48
C HIS A 524 23.74 -3.55 37.20
N LEU A 525 23.95 -3.12 35.94
CA LEU A 525 23.98 -1.71 35.57
C LEU A 525 22.57 -1.14 35.46
N TRP A 526 21.61 -1.91 34.93
CA TRP A 526 20.20 -1.52 34.91
C TRP A 526 19.67 -1.26 36.33
N ASN A 527 20.03 -2.11 37.29
CA ASN A 527 19.69 -1.93 38.70
C ASN A 527 20.31 -0.66 39.33
N LYS A 528 21.37 -0.08 38.75
CA LYS A 528 21.91 1.22 39.20
C LYS A 528 21.08 2.41 38.71
N LEU A 529 20.22 2.23 37.71
CA LEU A 529 19.37 3.28 37.10
C LEU A 529 17.92 2.82 36.92
N PRO A 530 17.19 2.50 38.01
CA PRO A 530 15.85 1.92 37.92
C PRO A 530 14.79 2.85 37.30
N GLN A 531 15.02 4.16 37.25
CA GLN A 531 14.19 5.10 36.49
C GLN A 531 14.09 4.75 35.01
N SER A 532 15.07 4.02 34.47
CA SER A 532 15.07 3.57 33.08
C SER A 532 13.96 2.56 32.82
N PHE A 533 13.59 1.73 33.80
CA PHE A 533 12.45 0.81 33.68
C PHE A 533 11.11 1.56 33.62
N VAL A 534 10.96 2.59 34.46
CA VAL A 534 9.78 3.48 34.40
C VAL A 534 9.70 4.15 33.03
N GLN A 535 10.83 4.65 32.52
CA GLN A 535 10.89 5.26 31.20
C GLN A 535 10.48 4.27 30.09
N LEU A 536 10.97 3.01 30.15
CA LEU A 536 10.58 1.98 29.20
C LEU A 536 9.07 1.67 29.25
N LEU A 537 8.47 1.58 30.44
CA LEU A 537 7.02 1.37 30.57
C LEU A 537 6.19 2.53 29.99
N VAL A 538 6.74 3.74 29.98
CA VAL A 538 6.03 4.96 29.60
C VAL A 538 6.23 5.33 28.13
N ASP A 539 7.42 5.06 27.57
CA ASP A 539 7.85 5.53 26.26
C ASP A 539 8.04 4.40 25.22
N ALA A 540 8.19 3.13 25.62
CA ALA A 540 8.42 2.05 24.66
C ALA A 540 7.14 1.64 23.92
N GLU A 541 7.32 1.03 22.75
CA GLU A 541 6.21 0.60 21.90
C GLU A 541 6.34 -0.88 21.50
N MET A 542 6.85 -1.73 22.39
CA MET A 542 7.02 -3.18 22.18
C MET A 542 6.67 -3.95 23.46
N ASP A 543 5.93 -5.05 23.33
CA ASP A 543 5.45 -5.83 24.48
C ASP A 543 6.61 -6.46 25.28
N GLU A 544 7.62 -7.04 24.59
CA GLU A 544 8.78 -7.66 25.24
C GLU A 544 9.62 -6.65 26.06
N VAL A 545 9.62 -5.38 25.65
CA VAL A 545 10.28 -4.30 26.37
C VAL A 545 9.50 -3.95 27.63
N HIS A 546 8.18 -3.94 27.57
CA HIS A 546 7.32 -3.70 28.73
C HIS A 546 7.40 -4.85 29.74
N GLU A 547 7.42 -6.10 29.28
CA GLU A 547 7.61 -7.28 30.14
C GLU A 547 8.93 -7.21 30.92
N PHE A 548 10.02 -6.89 30.21
CA PHE A 548 11.32 -6.67 30.82
C PHE A 548 11.28 -5.56 31.89
N ALA A 549 10.65 -4.43 31.55
CA ALA A 549 10.61 -3.28 32.43
C ALA A 549 9.73 -3.48 33.67
N GLU A 550 8.51 -4.02 33.54
CA GLU A 550 7.64 -4.32 34.69
C GLU A 550 8.28 -5.39 35.59
N GLY A 551 8.78 -6.48 34.98
CA GLY A 551 9.38 -7.59 35.70
C GLY A 551 10.61 -7.17 36.50
N ALA A 552 11.49 -6.37 35.93
CA ALA A 552 12.69 -5.89 36.63
C ALA A 552 12.38 -4.80 37.66
N LEU A 553 11.42 -3.91 37.39
CA LEU A 553 11.07 -2.82 38.29
C LEU A 553 10.39 -3.32 39.58
N THR A 554 9.46 -4.27 39.46
CA THR A 554 8.63 -4.75 40.60
C THR A 554 9.42 -5.54 41.63
N ILE A 555 10.51 -6.21 41.24
CA ILE A 555 11.42 -6.92 42.14
C ILE A 555 12.58 -6.05 42.62
N HIS A 556 12.69 -4.81 42.15
CA HIS A 556 13.82 -3.94 42.48
C HIS A 556 13.77 -3.51 43.96
N PRO A 557 14.89 -3.51 44.71
CA PRO A 557 14.89 -3.17 46.14
C PRO A 557 14.30 -1.79 46.46
N SER A 558 14.50 -0.80 45.58
CA SER A 558 13.97 0.56 45.73
C SER A 558 12.57 0.77 45.11
N TYR A 559 11.83 -0.29 44.77
CA TYR A 559 10.54 -0.18 44.09
C TYR A 559 9.55 0.73 44.83
N SER A 560 9.44 0.59 46.15
CA SER A 560 8.55 1.43 46.97
C SER A 560 8.89 2.92 46.89
N GLU A 561 10.17 3.28 47.00
CA GLU A 561 10.62 4.69 46.88
C GLU A 561 10.38 5.26 45.48
N ILE A 562 10.54 4.44 44.44
CA ILE A 562 10.29 4.86 43.05
C ILE A 562 8.81 5.15 42.87
N LYS A 563 7.95 4.26 43.39
CA LYS A 563 6.49 4.40 43.32
C LYS A 563 6.00 5.70 43.98
N GLU A 564 6.58 6.10 45.11
CA GLU A 564 6.23 7.35 45.79
C GLU A 564 6.54 8.59 44.95
N LYS A 565 7.60 8.54 44.13
CA LYS A 565 8.03 9.64 43.26
C LYS A 565 7.22 9.77 41.97
N LEU A 566 6.36 8.81 41.65
CA LEU A 566 5.51 8.88 40.46
C LEU A 566 4.39 9.91 40.65
N ASP A 567 4.18 10.72 39.62
CA ASP A 567 3.24 11.83 39.61
C ASP A 567 2.06 11.59 38.65
N THR A 568 1.09 12.50 38.68
CA THR A 568 -0.13 12.44 37.85
C THR A 568 0.18 12.32 36.35
N PRO A 569 1.09 13.12 35.75
CA PRO A 569 1.51 12.94 34.37
C PRO A 569 1.96 11.52 34.03
N VAL A 570 2.82 10.90 34.85
CA VAL A 570 3.28 9.53 34.59
C VAL A 570 2.13 8.54 34.68
N TYR A 571 1.27 8.64 35.70
CA TYR A 571 0.10 7.77 35.82
C TYR A 571 -0.84 7.88 34.61
N LYS A 572 -1.12 9.11 34.14
CA LYS A 572 -1.93 9.31 32.93
C LYS A 572 -1.32 8.61 31.72
N ARG A 573 0.00 8.75 31.52
CA ARG A 573 0.69 8.11 30.39
C ARG A 573 0.64 6.59 30.46
N LEU A 574 0.79 6.00 31.64
CA LEU A 574 0.66 4.56 31.84
C LEU A 574 -0.77 4.09 31.56
N LEU A 575 -1.79 4.73 32.16
CA LEU A 575 -3.19 4.37 31.99
C LEU A 575 -3.68 4.48 30.54
N LEU A 576 -3.23 5.52 29.83
CA LEU A 576 -3.58 5.79 28.42
C LEU A 576 -2.70 5.01 27.44
N SER A 577 -1.78 4.17 27.93
CA SER A 577 -0.92 3.40 27.04
C SER A 577 -1.75 2.46 26.16
N PRO A 578 -1.46 2.41 24.84
CA PRO A 578 -2.08 1.45 23.93
C PRO A 578 -1.49 0.03 24.11
N PHE A 579 -0.57 -0.19 25.05
CA PHE A 579 -0.03 -1.51 25.40
C PHE A 579 -0.59 -2.07 26.73
N PRO A 580 -1.02 -3.34 26.77
CA PRO A 580 -1.74 -3.88 27.94
C PRO A 580 -0.94 -3.83 29.24
N ILE A 581 0.38 -4.07 29.16
CA ILE A 581 1.27 -4.15 30.32
C ILE A 581 1.37 -2.79 31.04
N PRO A 582 1.78 -1.69 30.39
CA PRO A 582 1.79 -0.38 31.04
C PRO A 582 0.42 0.07 31.55
N ALA A 583 -0.66 -0.21 30.81
CA ALA A 583 -2.02 0.16 31.24
C ALA A 583 -2.44 -0.57 32.52
N THR A 584 -2.17 -1.87 32.60
CA THR A 584 -2.41 -2.69 33.79
C THR A 584 -1.55 -2.25 34.97
N PHE A 585 -0.28 -1.95 34.71
CA PHE A 585 0.65 -1.45 35.73
C PHE A 585 0.21 -0.09 36.28
N GLY A 586 -0.17 0.85 35.40
CA GLY A 586 -0.72 2.15 35.78
C GLY A 586 -1.99 2.01 36.63
N TYR A 587 -2.90 1.09 36.26
CA TYR A 587 -4.10 0.79 37.03
C TYR A 587 -3.78 0.33 38.46
N LYS A 588 -2.87 -0.65 38.63
CA LYS A 588 -2.43 -1.12 39.95
C LYS A 588 -1.86 0.02 40.79
N LEU A 589 -0.98 0.85 40.22
CA LEU A 589 -0.36 1.96 40.94
C LEU A 589 -1.38 3.01 41.41
N VAL A 590 -2.29 3.41 40.52
CA VAL A 590 -3.30 4.46 40.81
C VAL A 590 -4.31 3.96 41.83
N THR A 591 -4.81 2.73 41.68
CA THR A 591 -5.79 2.15 42.62
C THR A 591 -5.21 1.97 44.01
N GLU A 592 -3.95 1.57 44.14
CA GLU A 592 -3.31 1.45 45.44
C GLU A 592 -3.05 2.82 46.08
N LYS A 593 -2.58 3.81 45.30
CA LYS A 593 -2.28 5.16 45.83
C LYS A 593 -3.52 5.92 46.29
N TYR A 594 -4.64 5.76 45.56
CA TYR A 594 -5.89 6.47 45.84
C TYR A 594 -6.96 5.55 46.45
N ALA A 595 -6.55 4.49 47.14
CA ALA A 595 -7.48 3.59 47.82
C ALA A 595 -8.32 4.29 48.90
N THR A 596 -7.74 5.30 49.57
CA THR A 596 -8.38 6.06 50.67
C THR A 596 -8.39 7.58 50.44
N LEU A 597 -7.90 8.04 49.28
CA LEU A 597 -7.80 9.45 48.92
C LEU A 597 -8.72 9.77 47.75
N LEU A 598 -9.24 11.00 47.68
CA LEU A 598 -9.97 11.48 46.50
C LEU A 598 -9.01 11.54 45.29
N PRO A 599 -9.22 10.74 44.22
CA PRO A 599 -8.36 10.78 43.07
C PRO A 599 -8.54 12.08 42.27
N PRO A 600 -7.47 12.66 41.69
CA PRO A 600 -7.58 13.74 40.72
C PRO A 600 -8.50 13.34 39.56
N TRP A 601 -9.40 14.24 39.17
CA TRP A 601 -10.39 13.96 38.13
C TRP A 601 -9.72 13.62 36.79
N GLU A 602 -8.52 14.14 36.52
CA GLU A 602 -7.72 13.83 35.32
C GLU A 602 -7.30 12.36 35.26
N LEU A 603 -7.10 11.71 36.42
CA LEU A 603 -6.82 10.27 36.51
C LEU A 603 -8.09 9.46 36.32
N VAL A 604 -9.24 9.93 36.80
CA VAL A 604 -10.53 9.29 36.55
C VAL A 604 -10.85 9.30 35.06
N ILE A 605 -10.65 10.44 34.37
CA ILE A 605 -10.78 10.52 32.91
C ILE A 605 -9.77 9.60 32.21
N ALA A 606 -8.52 9.50 32.70
CA ALA A 606 -7.54 8.58 32.13
C ALA A 606 -7.92 7.09 32.31
N LEU A 607 -8.50 6.73 33.46
CA LEU A 607 -9.05 5.40 33.72
C LEU A 607 -10.17 5.05 32.74
N LEU A 608 -11.12 5.98 32.54
CA LEU A 608 -12.23 5.81 31.59
C LEU A 608 -11.77 5.69 30.13
N ASN A 609 -10.65 6.30 29.77
CA ASN A 609 -10.06 6.22 28.44
C ASN A 609 -9.09 5.02 28.28
N SER A 610 -8.76 4.31 29.35
CA SER A 610 -7.80 3.21 29.29
C SER A 610 -8.33 2.04 28.46
N GLN A 611 -7.45 1.36 27.73
CA GLN A 611 -7.81 0.10 27.08
C GLN A 611 -8.05 -1.05 28.08
N HIS A 612 -7.53 -0.93 29.31
CA HIS A 612 -7.68 -1.94 30.35
C HIS A 612 -9.10 -1.91 30.93
N VAL A 613 -9.85 -3.00 30.79
CA VAL A 613 -11.28 -3.04 31.18
C VAL A 613 -11.48 -2.74 32.68
N PRO A 614 -10.74 -3.38 33.63
CA PRO A 614 -10.86 -3.06 35.05
C PRO A 614 -10.56 -1.59 35.39
N ALA A 615 -9.68 -0.93 34.63
CA ALA A 615 -9.42 0.50 34.81
C ALA A 615 -10.66 1.33 34.46
N ARG A 616 -11.36 0.99 33.36
CA ARG A 616 -12.59 1.69 32.97
C ARG A 616 -13.70 1.50 33.99
N GLU A 617 -13.89 0.27 34.47
CA GLU A 617 -14.86 -0.05 35.52
C GLU A 617 -14.58 0.75 36.80
N LYS A 618 -13.31 0.81 37.22
CA LYS A 618 -12.92 1.60 38.39
C LYS A 618 -13.10 3.10 38.18
N GLY A 619 -12.86 3.60 36.96
CA GLY A 619 -13.16 4.99 36.59
C GLY A 619 -14.65 5.31 36.72
N MET A 620 -15.54 4.39 36.30
CA MET A 620 -16.99 4.55 36.46
C MET A 620 -17.40 4.51 37.93
N GLU A 621 -16.88 3.53 38.69
CA GLU A 621 -17.11 3.40 40.13
C GLU A 621 -16.72 4.71 40.87
N TRP A 622 -15.50 5.19 40.68
CA TRP A 622 -15.02 6.41 41.34
C TRP A 622 -15.76 7.67 40.90
N THR A 623 -16.22 7.73 39.66
CA THR A 623 -17.07 8.84 39.18
C THR A 623 -18.39 8.86 39.94
N LEU A 624 -19.04 7.71 40.13
CA LEU A 624 -20.31 7.61 40.87
C LEU A 624 -20.11 7.89 42.36
N SER A 625 -19.11 7.29 42.99
CA SER A 625 -18.85 7.46 44.44
C SER A 625 -18.49 8.89 44.82
N ASN A 626 -17.88 9.67 43.91
CA ASN A 626 -17.42 11.03 44.17
C ASN A 626 -18.11 12.07 43.27
N GLN A 627 -19.29 11.75 42.75
CA GLN A 627 -20.05 12.60 41.82
C GLN A 627 -20.21 14.05 42.33
N PRO A 628 -20.56 14.31 43.61
CA PRO A 628 -20.73 15.69 44.09
C PRO A 628 -19.46 16.54 43.99
N ALA A 629 -18.27 15.94 44.10
CA ALA A 629 -17.00 16.66 44.00
C ALA A 629 -16.64 16.96 42.53
N TYR A 630 -16.83 15.98 41.65
CA TYR A 630 -16.45 16.12 40.23
C TYR A 630 -17.43 16.95 39.41
N PHE A 631 -18.73 16.91 39.72
CA PHE A 631 -19.76 17.64 38.98
C PHE A 631 -19.82 19.15 39.31
N LEU A 632 -18.88 19.64 40.10
CA LEU A 632 -18.60 21.08 40.25
C LEU A 632 -17.58 21.59 39.21
N GLN A 633 -16.85 20.67 38.55
CA GLN A 633 -15.77 20.99 37.63
C GLN A 633 -16.26 20.91 36.18
N SER A 634 -16.27 22.05 35.47
CA SER A 634 -16.67 22.08 34.05
C SER A 634 -15.73 21.25 33.17
N ASP A 635 -14.44 21.19 33.48
CA ASP A 635 -13.46 20.41 32.72
C ASP A 635 -13.72 18.91 32.82
N PHE A 636 -14.14 18.42 33.99
CA PHE A 636 -14.50 17.02 34.16
C PHE A 636 -15.74 16.65 33.35
N ILE A 637 -16.82 17.43 33.44
CA ILE A 637 -18.06 17.16 32.69
C ILE A 637 -17.79 17.22 31.19
N LYS A 638 -17.01 18.21 30.73
CA LYS A 638 -16.51 18.28 29.35
C LYS A 638 -15.80 16.99 28.99
N ASP A 639 -14.73 16.64 29.69
CA ASP A 639 -13.89 15.49 29.33
C ASP A 639 -14.66 14.16 29.37
N LEU A 640 -15.70 14.07 30.20
CA LEU A 640 -16.60 12.93 30.26
C LEU A 640 -17.40 12.76 28.95
N LEU A 641 -17.77 13.85 28.28
CA LEU A 641 -18.42 13.82 26.95
C LEU A 641 -17.44 13.35 25.85
N PHE A 642 -16.14 13.58 26.02
CA PHE A 642 -15.08 13.24 25.06
C PHE A 642 -14.34 11.94 25.40
N VAL A 643 -14.86 11.09 26.30
CA VAL A 643 -14.27 9.76 26.54
C VAL A 643 -14.22 8.98 25.23
N GLN A 644 -13.14 8.23 24.98
CA GLN A 644 -12.85 7.50 23.75
C GLN A 644 -13.82 6.34 23.47
N HIS A 645 -14.26 5.63 24.51
CA HIS A 645 -15.12 4.45 24.39
C HIS A 645 -16.60 4.84 24.30
N GLY A 646 -17.28 4.41 23.23
CA GLY A 646 -18.69 4.75 22.97
C GLY A 646 -19.67 4.29 24.06
N GLU A 647 -19.43 3.10 24.64
CA GLU A 647 -20.22 2.57 25.76
C GLU A 647 -20.16 3.49 26.99
N ILE A 648 -18.97 4.02 27.29
CA ILE A 648 -18.75 4.92 28.42
C ILE A 648 -19.33 6.29 28.14
N ARG A 649 -19.21 6.80 26.91
CA ARG A 649 -19.91 8.03 26.52
C ARG A 649 -21.42 7.90 26.70
N GLN A 650 -22.02 6.76 26.34
CA GLN A 650 -23.46 6.54 26.55
C GLN A 650 -23.82 6.55 28.04
N TRP A 651 -23.06 5.83 28.87
CA TRP A 651 -23.24 5.83 30.31
C TRP A 651 -23.07 7.24 30.92
N ALA A 652 -22.03 7.96 30.51
CA ALA A 652 -21.77 9.33 30.91
C ALA A 652 -22.93 10.27 30.56
N ARG A 653 -23.49 10.16 29.34
CA ARG A 653 -24.64 10.96 28.94
C ARG A 653 -25.84 10.75 29.85
N ASN A 654 -26.14 9.49 30.19
CA ASN A 654 -27.21 9.16 31.12
C ASN A 654 -26.96 9.74 32.52
N LEU A 655 -25.72 9.62 33.03
CA LEU A 655 -25.34 10.15 34.34
C LEU A 655 -25.44 11.68 34.38
N ILE A 656 -24.94 12.39 33.36
CA ILE A 656 -25.03 13.84 33.24
C ILE A 656 -26.50 14.28 33.19
N GLY A 657 -27.33 13.59 32.40
CA GLY A 657 -28.76 13.91 32.26
C GLY A 657 -29.57 13.73 33.56
N GLN A 658 -29.13 12.86 34.47
CA GLN A 658 -29.75 12.64 35.79
C GLN A 658 -29.19 13.57 36.88
N SER A 659 -28.12 14.32 36.58
CA SER A 659 -27.42 15.16 37.55
C SER A 659 -27.98 16.59 37.60
N HIS A 660 -28.00 17.18 38.79
CA HIS A 660 -28.39 18.58 38.97
C HIS A 660 -27.17 19.48 38.71
N ILE A 661 -27.10 20.07 37.52
CA ILE A 661 -26.03 20.98 37.10
C ILE A 661 -26.65 22.37 36.90
N ASN A 662 -26.09 23.40 37.53
CA ASN A 662 -26.60 24.77 37.42
C ASN A 662 -26.35 25.37 36.02
N SER A 663 -27.08 26.43 35.66
CA SER A 663 -27.01 27.02 34.32
C SER A 663 -25.64 27.60 33.97
N GLU A 664 -24.97 28.29 34.91
CA GLU A 664 -23.62 28.84 34.69
C GLU A 664 -22.60 27.75 34.34
N LEU A 665 -22.64 26.63 35.06
CA LEU A 665 -21.76 25.49 34.81
C LEU A 665 -22.10 24.81 33.47
N ARG A 666 -23.37 24.72 33.11
CA ARG A 666 -23.82 24.19 31.80
C ARG A 666 -23.30 25.04 30.63
N LYS A 667 -23.38 26.37 30.74
CA LYS A 667 -22.80 27.30 29.74
C LYS A 667 -21.29 27.14 29.63
N ALA A 668 -20.59 27.03 30.76
CA ALA A 668 -19.15 26.80 30.79
C ALA A 668 -18.76 25.47 30.11
N VAL A 669 -19.50 24.39 30.36
CA VAL A 669 -19.27 23.08 29.70
C VAL A 669 -19.47 23.19 28.19
N ALA A 670 -20.58 23.80 27.74
CA ALA A 670 -20.87 23.96 26.32
C ALA A 670 -19.76 24.75 25.59
N GLY A 671 -19.36 25.91 26.16
CA GLY A 671 -18.30 26.74 25.58
C GLY A 671 -16.95 26.03 25.52
N LYS A 672 -16.53 25.37 26.61
CA LYS A 672 -15.27 24.62 26.64
C LYS A 672 -15.28 23.41 25.71
N ALA A 673 -16.41 22.72 25.57
CA ALA A 673 -16.54 21.58 24.68
C ALA A 673 -16.44 21.99 23.20
N ILE A 674 -17.01 23.14 22.83
CA ILE A 674 -16.83 23.69 21.48
C ILE A 674 -15.37 24.09 21.25
N ALA A 675 -14.74 24.75 22.23
CA ALA A 675 -13.32 25.08 22.14
C ALA A 675 -12.45 23.82 21.93
N GLU A 676 -12.73 22.72 22.65
CA GLU A 676 -12.07 21.43 22.45
C GLU A 676 -12.28 20.90 21.01
N MET A 677 -13.52 20.93 20.49
CA MET A 677 -13.81 20.50 19.11
C MET A 677 -13.04 21.31 18.06
N MET A 678 -12.89 22.62 18.28
CA MET A 678 -12.16 23.50 17.38
C MET A 678 -10.64 23.22 17.36
N THR A 679 -10.11 22.44 18.31
CA THR A 679 -8.69 22.01 18.29
C THR A 679 -8.44 20.78 17.41
N ALA A 680 -9.48 20.12 16.90
CA ALA A 680 -9.33 18.89 16.15
C ALA A 680 -8.71 19.14 14.77
N THR A 681 -7.48 18.65 14.53
CA THR A 681 -6.73 18.93 13.29
C THR A 681 -6.58 17.74 12.34
N ALA A 682 -6.84 16.50 12.79
CA ALA A 682 -6.59 15.29 12.00
C ALA A 682 -7.76 14.30 12.06
N ILE A 683 -7.97 13.60 10.95
CA ILE A 683 -8.93 12.50 10.84
C ILE A 683 -8.23 11.20 11.24
N ASP A 684 -8.53 10.72 12.44
CA ASP A 684 -8.32 9.32 12.83
C ASP A 684 -9.65 8.75 13.32
N GLU A 685 -9.92 7.47 13.04
CA GLU A 685 -11.21 6.81 13.33
C GLU A 685 -11.63 6.93 14.81
N ASN A 686 -10.63 6.96 15.70
CA ASN A 686 -10.83 7.03 17.14
C ASN A 686 -11.26 8.45 17.57
N THR A 687 -10.68 9.48 16.95
CA THR A 687 -11.05 10.88 17.11
C THR A 687 -12.39 11.20 16.46
N GLU A 688 -12.75 10.53 15.35
CA GLU A 688 -14.06 10.72 14.69
C GLU A 688 -15.21 10.34 15.62
N GLY A 689 -15.23 9.09 16.10
CA GLY A 689 -16.30 8.61 16.97
C GLY A 689 -16.39 9.40 18.27
N ARG A 690 -15.24 9.88 18.77
CA ARG A 690 -15.16 10.75 19.96
C ARG A 690 -15.81 12.12 19.73
N ILE A 691 -15.41 12.85 18.69
CA ILE A 691 -15.94 14.19 18.41
C ILE A 691 -17.42 14.11 18.02
N HIS A 692 -17.79 13.17 17.14
CA HIS A 692 -19.17 12.95 16.76
C HIS A 692 -20.06 12.63 17.98
N GLY A 693 -19.63 11.67 18.82
CA GLY A 693 -20.36 11.28 20.02
C GLY A 693 -20.47 12.40 21.07
N ALA A 694 -19.41 13.19 21.24
CA ALA A 694 -19.42 14.37 22.11
C ALA A 694 -20.41 15.43 21.59
N GLY A 695 -20.46 15.67 20.27
CA GLY A 695 -21.41 16.58 19.63
C GLY A 695 -22.86 16.17 19.84
N ASP A 696 -23.18 14.90 19.66
CA ASP A 696 -24.52 14.38 19.94
C ASP A 696 -24.86 14.49 21.43
N GLY A 697 -23.90 14.25 22.32
CA GLY A 697 -24.06 14.45 23.76
C GLY A 697 -24.34 15.90 24.13
N LEU A 698 -23.62 16.84 23.53
CA LEU A 698 -23.85 18.27 23.74
C LEU A 698 -25.25 18.68 23.30
N LEU A 699 -25.68 18.30 22.10
CA LEU A 699 -27.01 18.63 21.59
C LEU A 699 -28.12 18.05 22.48
N ALA A 700 -27.95 16.81 22.95
CA ALA A 700 -28.94 16.15 23.78
C ALA A 700 -29.03 16.74 25.20
N LEU A 701 -27.90 17.10 25.81
CA LEU A 701 -27.83 17.47 27.23
C LEU A 701 -27.82 18.96 27.48
N PHE A 702 -27.33 19.78 26.53
CA PHE A 702 -27.08 21.22 26.67
C PHE A 702 -27.81 22.06 25.60
N GLY A 703 -28.86 21.50 24.99
CA GLY A 703 -29.63 22.15 23.92
C GLY A 703 -30.01 23.62 24.17
N PRO A 704 -30.58 24.00 25.33
CA PRO A 704 -30.92 25.39 25.64
C PRO A 704 -29.69 26.32 25.62
N GLU A 705 -28.58 25.91 26.23
CA GLU A 705 -27.35 26.69 26.26
C GLU A 705 -26.72 26.82 24.87
N LEU A 706 -26.83 25.79 24.04
CA LEU A 706 -26.36 25.80 22.65
C LEU A 706 -27.16 26.77 21.75
N GLN A 707 -28.38 27.17 22.15
CA GLN A 707 -29.15 28.17 21.42
C GLN A 707 -28.69 29.62 21.66
N GLU A 708 -27.87 29.84 22.68
CA GLU A 708 -27.34 31.16 23.04
C GLU A 708 -25.94 31.43 22.45
N ILE A 709 -25.40 30.49 21.65
CA ILE A 709 -24.05 30.61 21.10
C ILE A 709 -23.96 31.71 20.04
N PRO A 710 -22.90 32.54 20.04
CA PRO A 710 -22.69 33.56 19.02
C PRO A 710 -22.63 32.99 17.59
N LEU A 711 -23.28 33.66 16.65
CA LEU A 711 -23.30 33.26 15.24
C LEU A 711 -21.92 33.13 14.61
N THR A 712 -20.95 33.93 15.07
CA THR A 712 -19.55 33.84 14.61
C THR A 712 -18.93 32.49 14.91
N MET A 713 -19.25 31.88 16.06
CA MET A 713 -18.75 30.56 16.43
C MET A 713 -19.41 29.46 15.57
N ILE A 714 -20.68 29.61 15.23
CA ILE A 714 -21.35 28.70 14.27
C ILE A 714 -20.69 28.81 12.90
N ALA A 715 -20.38 30.02 12.44
CA ALA A 715 -19.67 30.23 11.18
C ALA A 715 -18.27 29.59 11.21
N ASP A 716 -17.52 29.73 12.31
CA ASP A 716 -16.20 29.09 12.47
C ASP A 716 -16.29 27.56 12.40
N LEU A 717 -17.31 26.97 13.03
CA LEU A 717 -17.59 25.52 12.95
C LEU A 717 -17.90 25.07 11.52
N LEU A 718 -18.66 25.87 10.76
CA LEU A 718 -19.01 25.59 9.36
C LEU A 718 -17.84 25.75 8.39
N LEU A 719 -16.79 26.48 8.78
CA LEU A 719 -15.55 26.64 8.00
C LEU A 719 -14.47 25.63 8.40
N HIS A 720 -14.74 24.81 9.41
CA HIS A 720 -13.76 23.88 9.95
C HIS A 720 -13.44 22.74 8.99
N ARG A 721 -12.15 22.42 8.82
CA ARG A 721 -11.70 21.38 7.88
C ARG A 721 -12.00 19.95 8.34
N TYR A 722 -12.21 19.75 9.64
CA TYR A 722 -12.49 18.43 10.20
C TYR A 722 -13.99 18.09 10.10
N PRO A 723 -14.39 17.05 9.33
CA PRO A 723 -15.80 16.81 9.00
C PRO A 723 -16.77 16.60 10.18
N PRO A 724 -16.41 15.91 11.28
CA PRO A 724 -17.30 15.79 12.44
C PRO A 724 -17.62 17.12 13.12
N VAL A 725 -16.69 18.08 13.08
CA VAL A 725 -16.88 19.43 13.64
C VAL A 725 -17.78 20.26 12.73
N LEU A 726 -17.57 20.18 11.41
CA LEU A 726 -18.49 20.75 10.41
C LEU A 726 -19.92 20.21 10.59
N LEU A 727 -20.06 18.89 10.75
CA LEU A 727 -21.35 18.25 11.00
C LEU A 727 -22.02 18.78 12.27
N PHE A 728 -21.27 18.92 13.37
CA PHE A 728 -21.77 19.54 14.59
C PHE A 728 -22.22 20.99 14.34
N GLY A 729 -21.45 21.77 13.58
CA GLY A 729 -21.83 23.11 13.13
C GLY A 729 -23.15 23.14 12.34
N LEU A 730 -23.37 22.19 11.42
CA LEU A 730 -24.62 22.05 10.65
C LEU A 730 -25.80 21.68 11.55
N LYS A 731 -25.61 20.76 12.51
CA LYS A 731 -26.63 20.41 13.49
C LYS A 731 -26.98 21.61 14.39
N LEU A 732 -25.98 22.37 14.80
CA LEU A 732 -26.14 23.57 15.62
C LEU A 732 -26.85 24.70 14.86
N LEU A 733 -26.53 24.88 13.58
CA LEU A 733 -27.23 25.79 12.67
C LEU A 733 -28.72 25.44 12.60
N LYS A 734 -29.05 24.15 12.45
CA LYS A 734 -30.43 23.66 12.42
C LYS A 734 -31.16 23.88 13.74
N ALA A 735 -30.48 23.67 14.87
CA ALA A 735 -31.04 23.96 16.21
C ALA A 735 -31.28 25.46 16.45
N ASN A 736 -30.61 26.33 15.70
CA ASN A 736 -30.65 27.80 15.84
C ASN A 736 -31.41 28.52 14.72
N GLN A 737 -32.33 27.84 14.02
CA GLN A 737 -33.10 28.42 12.91
C GLN A 737 -33.92 29.67 13.27
N ARG A 738 -34.20 29.90 14.56
CA ARG A 738 -34.84 31.13 15.03
C ARG A 738 -34.00 32.38 14.74
N TYR A 739 -32.68 32.25 14.72
CA TYR A 739 -31.73 33.36 14.57
C TYR A 739 -30.97 33.31 13.25
N VAL A 740 -30.96 32.15 12.56
CA VAL A 740 -30.27 31.98 11.28
C VAL A 740 -31.23 31.42 10.25
N ASN A 741 -31.46 32.17 9.18
CA ASN A 741 -32.20 31.69 8.03
C ASN A 741 -31.28 30.83 7.14
N PRO A 742 -31.52 29.50 6.99
CA PRO A 742 -30.71 28.64 6.13
C PRO A 742 -30.66 29.09 4.66
N GLY A 743 -31.65 29.86 4.19
CA GLY A 743 -31.68 30.43 2.85
C GLY A 743 -30.62 31.52 2.60
N THR A 744 -29.89 31.97 3.62
CA THR A 744 -28.77 32.92 3.49
C THR A 744 -27.43 32.23 3.20
N LEU A 745 -27.39 30.90 3.22
CA LEU A 745 -26.17 30.14 2.94
C LEU A 745 -25.76 30.30 1.48
N SER A 746 -24.44 30.38 1.25
CA SER A 746 -23.89 30.51 -0.10
C SER A 746 -24.16 29.27 -0.93
N LYS A 747 -24.41 29.48 -2.22
CA LYS A 747 -24.50 28.42 -3.24
C LYS A 747 -23.31 27.45 -3.17
N SER A 748 -22.10 27.99 -3.06
CA SER A 748 -20.86 27.20 -2.98
C SER A 748 -20.82 26.28 -1.77
N LEU A 749 -21.31 26.75 -0.61
CA LEU A 749 -21.37 25.91 0.58
C LEU A 749 -22.38 24.78 0.39
N LEU A 750 -23.60 25.06 -0.07
CA LEU A 750 -24.64 24.04 -0.27
C LEU A 750 -24.18 22.94 -1.23
N ILE A 751 -23.59 23.30 -2.38
CA ILE A 751 -23.03 22.32 -3.33
C ILE A 751 -21.87 21.55 -2.68
N GLY A 752 -20.99 22.25 -1.98
CA GLY A 752 -19.86 21.64 -1.27
C GLY A 752 -20.30 20.60 -0.25
N LEU A 753 -21.41 20.83 0.47
CA LEU A 753 -21.99 19.87 1.40
C LEU A 753 -22.48 18.61 0.69
N LEU A 754 -23.17 18.74 -0.46
CA LEU A 754 -23.68 17.60 -1.23
C LEU A 754 -22.56 16.78 -1.90
N GLN A 755 -21.41 17.40 -2.16
CA GLN A 755 -20.25 16.77 -2.79
C GLN A 755 -19.18 16.32 -1.78
N HIS A 756 -19.40 16.56 -0.49
CA HIS A 756 -18.41 16.30 0.54
C HIS A 756 -18.11 14.79 0.66
N ASP A 757 -16.85 14.40 0.88
CA ASP A 757 -16.46 12.98 0.97
C ASP A 757 -17.09 12.24 2.17
N TYR A 758 -17.34 12.96 3.26
CA TYR A 758 -17.94 12.42 4.48
C TYR A 758 -19.48 12.33 4.38
N ALA A 759 -20.02 11.09 4.43
CA ALA A 759 -21.45 10.82 4.23
C ALA A 759 -22.41 11.54 5.19
N PRO A 760 -22.13 11.63 6.51
CA PRO A 760 -23.00 12.37 7.43
C PRO A 760 -23.12 13.86 7.11
N VAL A 761 -22.06 14.48 6.56
CA VAL A 761 -22.11 15.88 6.11
C VAL A 761 -23.02 16.03 4.89
N ARG A 762 -22.97 15.08 3.94
CA ARG A 762 -23.89 15.08 2.79
C ARG A 762 -25.35 14.93 3.24
N GLU A 763 -25.62 14.03 4.18
CA GLU A 763 -26.96 13.84 4.74
C GLU A 763 -27.47 15.09 5.47
N ALA A 764 -26.62 15.74 6.25
CA ALA A 764 -26.95 17.02 6.86
C ALA A 764 -27.19 18.10 5.80
N GLY A 765 -26.41 18.13 4.72
CA GLY A 765 -26.61 19.01 3.57
C GLY A 765 -27.96 18.79 2.88
N VAL A 766 -28.32 17.55 2.59
CA VAL A 766 -29.64 17.18 2.03
C VAL A 766 -30.77 17.59 2.99
N SER A 767 -30.63 17.27 4.28
CA SER A 767 -31.63 17.63 5.30
C SER A 767 -31.82 19.15 5.39
N LEU A 768 -30.76 19.93 5.20
CA LEU A 768 -30.81 21.38 5.19
C LEU A 768 -31.60 21.94 4.00
N LEU A 769 -31.55 21.29 2.84
CA LEU A 769 -32.38 21.69 1.68
C LEU A 769 -33.88 21.58 1.98
N ALA A 770 -34.29 20.65 2.85
CA ALA A 770 -35.68 20.54 3.27
C ALA A 770 -36.15 21.81 4.01
N ASP A 771 -35.26 22.43 4.79
CA ASP A 771 -35.54 23.61 5.61
C ASP A 771 -35.36 24.95 4.85
N ILE A 772 -34.78 24.91 3.65
CA ILE A 772 -34.62 26.11 2.80
C ILE A 772 -35.91 26.40 2.04
N ASP A 773 -36.27 27.68 1.99
CA ASP A 773 -37.42 28.17 1.23
C ASP A 773 -37.28 27.84 -0.27
N ILE A 774 -38.37 27.39 -0.88
CA ILE A 774 -38.37 26.93 -2.27
C ILE A 774 -37.98 28.03 -3.26
N SER A 775 -38.31 29.29 -2.95
CA SER A 775 -37.94 30.45 -3.80
C SER A 775 -36.43 30.65 -3.87
N VAL A 776 -35.68 30.22 -2.84
CA VAL A 776 -34.23 30.25 -2.83
C VAL A 776 -33.67 29.08 -3.63
N LEU A 777 -34.23 27.86 -3.45
CA LEU A 777 -33.78 26.67 -4.18
C LEU A 777 -33.99 26.80 -5.70
N LEU A 778 -35.06 27.47 -6.13
CA LEU A 778 -35.31 27.77 -7.55
C LEU A 778 -34.19 28.58 -8.21
N LYS A 779 -33.47 29.42 -7.44
CA LYS A 779 -32.30 30.17 -7.95
C LYS A 779 -31.11 29.26 -8.26
N TYR A 780 -31.10 28.05 -7.69
CA TYR A 780 -30.04 27.04 -7.82
C TYR A 780 -30.54 25.76 -8.52
N GLN A 781 -31.58 25.89 -9.36
CA GLN A 781 -32.25 24.76 -10.02
C GLN A 781 -31.30 23.83 -10.78
N ASP A 782 -30.30 24.37 -11.47
CA ASP A 782 -29.34 23.58 -12.26
C ASP A 782 -28.48 22.70 -11.37
N GLU A 783 -28.11 23.20 -10.20
CA GLU A 783 -27.33 22.45 -9.22
C GLU A 783 -28.17 21.37 -8.53
N MET A 784 -29.44 21.65 -8.25
CA MET A 784 -30.35 20.66 -7.67
C MET A 784 -30.59 19.49 -8.65
N ILE A 785 -30.76 19.79 -9.94
CA ILE A 785 -30.85 18.76 -10.99
C ILE A 785 -29.54 17.96 -11.08
N ALA A 786 -28.40 18.65 -11.08
CA ALA A 786 -27.09 17.97 -11.11
C ALA A 786 -26.85 17.06 -9.89
N ALA A 787 -27.36 17.42 -8.71
CA ALA A 787 -27.26 16.59 -7.50
C ALA A 787 -28.01 15.25 -7.62
N CYS A 788 -29.04 15.16 -8.48
CA CYS A 788 -29.79 13.92 -8.72
C CYS A 788 -28.96 12.84 -9.43
N VAL A 789 -27.84 13.21 -10.07
CA VAL A 789 -26.89 12.30 -10.72
C VAL A 789 -25.56 12.21 -9.98
N SER A 790 -25.55 12.57 -8.70
CA SER A 790 -24.37 12.46 -7.84
C SER A 790 -23.82 11.03 -7.79
N VAL A 791 -22.49 10.90 -7.67
CA VAL A 791 -21.83 9.61 -7.42
C VAL A 791 -22.27 8.99 -6.08
N TYR A 792 -22.77 9.80 -5.15
CA TYR A 792 -23.20 9.36 -3.83
C TYR A 792 -24.70 9.05 -3.78
N GLN A 793 -25.03 7.80 -3.45
CA GLN A 793 -26.41 7.31 -3.39
C GLN A 793 -27.29 8.07 -2.38
N ASN A 794 -26.76 8.38 -1.19
CA ASN A 794 -27.51 9.11 -0.15
C ASN A 794 -27.95 10.50 -0.60
N VAL A 795 -27.18 11.16 -1.47
CA VAL A 795 -27.57 12.43 -2.09
C VAL A 795 -28.67 12.22 -3.11
N ARG A 796 -28.50 11.27 -4.04
CA ARG A 796 -29.51 11.02 -5.10
C ARG A 796 -30.89 10.71 -4.51
N GLN A 797 -30.94 9.82 -3.52
CA GLN A 797 -32.19 9.46 -2.84
C GLN A 797 -32.77 10.63 -2.06
N GLY A 798 -31.91 11.41 -1.40
CA GLY A 798 -32.29 12.62 -0.68
C GLY A 798 -32.85 13.75 -1.55
N MET A 799 -32.43 13.83 -2.81
CA MET A 799 -32.87 14.86 -3.75
C MET A 799 -34.27 14.65 -4.31
N ALA A 800 -34.81 13.42 -4.29
CA ALA A 800 -36.15 13.14 -4.82
C ALA A 800 -37.26 14.03 -4.23
N PRO A 801 -37.43 14.14 -2.90
CA PRO A 801 -38.43 15.04 -2.31
C PRO A 801 -38.15 16.53 -2.59
N VAL A 802 -36.88 16.91 -2.76
CA VAL A 802 -36.50 18.29 -3.11
C VAL A 802 -36.95 18.61 -4.55
N MET A 803 -36.73 17.68 -5.48
CA MET A 803 -37.16 17.83 -6.87
C MET A 803 -38.67 17.79 -7.02
N ALA A 804 -39.38 16.96 -6.25
CA ALA A 804 -40.83 16.93 -6.22
C ALA A 804 -41.41 18.30 -5.84
N ARG A 805 -40.88 18.91 -4.77
CA ARG A 805 -41.25 20.27 -4.33
C ARG A 805 -41.00 21.30 -5.43
N LEU A 806 -39.81 21.29 -6.03
CA LEU A 806 -39.44 22.23 -7.10
C LEU A 806 -40.36 22.11 -8.32
N ALA A 807 -40.62 20.88 -8.78
CA ALA A 807 -41.48 20.61 -9.94
C ALA A 807 -42.95 20.98 -9.68
N GLN A 808 -43.44 20.83 -8.45
CA GLN A 808 -44.79 21.25 -8.06
C GLN A 808 -44.96 22.77 -8.11
N GLN A 809 -43.92 23.53 -7.74
CA GLN A 809 -43.94 24.99 -7.72
C GLN A 809 -43.68 25.62 -9.10
N ASP A 810 -42.79 25.02 -9.90
CA ASP A 810 -42.45 25.49 -11.24
C ASP A 810 -42.36 24.30 -12.22
N LYS A 811 -43.38 24.19 -13.08
CA LYS A 811 -43.45 23.15 -14.11
C LYS A 811 -42.25 23.17 -15.05
N THR A 812 -41.68 24.34 -15.34
CA THR A 812 -40.55 24.46 -16.27
C THR A 812 -39.28 23.80 -15.72
N VAL A 813 -39.11 23.84 -14.39
CA VAL A 813 -38.00 23.16 -13.71
C VAL A 813 -38.18 21.65 -13.78
N GLY A 814 -39.41 21.15 -13.58
CA GLY A 814 -39.73 19.73 -13.73
C GLY A 814 -39.47 19.20 -15.15
N ASP A 815 -39.92 19.94 -16.17
CA ASP A 815 -39.70 19.60 -17.58
C ASP A 815 -38.19 19.62 -17.94
N LYS A 816 -37.45 20.61 -17.43
CA LYS A 816 -36.00 20.72 -17.60
C LYS A 816 -35.26 19.57 -16.92
N ALA A 817 -35.65 19.21 -15.69
CA ALA A 817 -35.07 18.09 -14.95
C ALA A 817 -35.28 16.77 -15.70
N ALA A 818 -36.51 16.50 -16.15
CA ALA A 818 -36.82 15.31 -16.94
C ALA A 818 -35.94 15.23 -18.21
N ALA A 819 -35.84 16.32 -18.96
CA ALA A 819 -35.04 16.39 -20.19
C ALA A 819 -33.54 16.14 -19.95
N LEU A 820 -32.98 16.63 -18.84
CA LEU A 820 -31.56 16.46 -18.51
C LEU A 820 -31.23 15.09 -17.92
N LEU A 821 -32.17 14.45 -17.21
CA LEU A 821 -31.94 13.18 -16.53
C LEU A 821 -32.12 11.96 -17.44
N MET A 822 -33.08 11.98 -18.38
CA MET A 822 -33.33 10.85 -19.29
C MET A 822 -32.07 10.35 -20.05
N PRO A 823 -31.19 11.22 -20.61
CA PRO A 823 -30.00 10.77 -21.32
C PRO A 823 -29.00 9.98 -20.47
N TYR A 824 -29.03 10.10 -19.14
CA TYR A 824 -28.15 9.32 -18.26
C TYR A 824 -28.50 7.84 -18.30
N LEU A 825 -29.78 7.49 -18.49
CA LEU A 825 -30.25 6.09 -18.55
C LEU A 825 -29.83 5.38 -19.86
N LEU A 826 -29.42 6.13 -20.88
CA LEU A 826 -28.97 5.60 -22.17
C LEU A 826 -27.44 5.42 -22.25
N ARG A 827 -26.71 5.90 -21.25
CA ARG A 827 -25.25 5.83 -21.20
C ARG A 827 -24.82 4.72 -20.25
N LYS A 828 -23.52 4.41 -20.24
CA LYS A 828 -22.96 3.51 -19.24
C LYS A 828 -23.10 4.13 -17.85
N GLU A 829 -23.59 3.34 -16.91
CA GLU A 829 -23.75 3.75 -15.52
C GLU A 829 -22.41 4.21 -14.90
N THR A 830 -22.39 5.41 -14.34
CA THR A 830 -21.17 6.03 -13.79
C THR A 830 -20.95 5.73 -12.31
N SER A 831 -21.99 5.35 -11.59
CA SER A 831 -21.96 5.00 -10.16
C SER A 831 -23.06 3.99 -9.85
N GLU A 832 -22.80 3.06 -8.95
CA GLU A 832 -23.74 2.00 -8.57
C GLU A 832 -25.12 2.55 -8.16
N GLY A 833 -26.17 1.97 -8.74
CA GLY A 833 -27.57 2.30 -8.43
C GLY A 833 -28.06 3.64 -8.99
N LEU A 834 -27.25 4.35 -9.80
CA LEU A 834 -27.63 5.62 -10.41
C LEU A 834 -28.85 5.46 -11.33
N HIS A 835 -28.84 4.46 -12.22
CA HIS A 835 -29.92 4.31 -13.19
C HIS A 835 -31.25 4.04 -12.48
N GLU A 836 -31.22 3.21 -11.45
CA GLU A 836 -32.39 2.86 -10.65
C GLU A 836 -32.95 4.08 -9.89
N ASP A 837 -32.08 4.87 -9.23
CA ASP A 837 -32.52 6.08 -8.52
C ASP A 837 -33.08 7.14 -9.48
N VAL A 838 -32.44 7.35 -10.63
CA VAL A 838 -32.92 8.29 -11.67
C VAL A 838 -34.25 7.82 -12.29
N SER A 839 -34.37 6.53 -12.59
CA SER A 839 -35.63 5.95 -13.08
C SER A 839 -36.75 6.13 -12.06
N ARG A 840 -36.48 5.88 -10.77
CA ARG A 840 -37.47 6.10 -9.70
C ARG A 840 -37.93 7.55 -9.65
N LEU A 841 -36.98 8.50 -9.68
CA LEU A 841 -37.29 9.93 -9.69
C LEU A 841 -38.15 10.33 -10.89
N LEU A 842 -37.81 9.85 -12.10
CA LEU A 842 -38.56 10.15 -13.33
C LEU A 842 -39.95 9.52 -13.34
N CYS A 843 -40.08 8.26 -12.90
CA CYS A 843 -41.34 7.52 -12.94
C CYS A 843 -42.31 7.88 -11.81
N GLN A 844 -41.81 8.41 -10.68
CA GLN A 844 -42.64 8.77 -9.52
C GLN A 844 -42.85 10.29 -9.49
N GLU A 845 -41.84 11.05 -9.05
CA GLU A 845 -41.96 12.48 -8.76
C GLU A 845 -42.07 13.35 -10.02
N LEU A 846 -41.35 12.99 -11.10
CA LEU A 846 -41.35 13.76 -12.35
C LEU A 846 -42.21 13.15 -13.45
N SER A 847 -43.11 12.21 -13.11
CA SER A 847 -43.87 11.46 -14.11
C SER A 847 -44.77 12.34 -14.98
N GLY A 848 -45.26 13.46 -14.44
CA GLY A 848 -46.06 14.48 -15.15
C GLY A 848 -45.27 15.36 -16.12
N HIS A 849 -43.94 15.23 -16.16
CA HIS A 849 -43.02 16.09 -16.93
C HIS A 849 -42.35 15.36 -18.10
N LEU A 850 -42.71 14.10 -18.35
CA LEU A 850 -42.14 13.28 -19.43
C LEU A 850 -42.82 13.53 -20.80
N GLN A 851 -43.85 14.36 -20.87
CA GLN A 851 -44.64 14.65 -22.09
C GLN A 851 -43.81 15.17 -23.27
N ASN A 852 -42.66 15.80 -23.01
CA ASN A 852 -41.80 16.37 -24.05
C ASN A 852 -40.82 15.34 -24.64
N ALA A 853 -40.80 14.11 -24.15
CA ALA A 853 -39.99 13.04 -24.72
C ALA A 853 -40.52 12.68 -26.11
N ASN A 854 -39.70 12.86 -27.15
CA ASN A 854 -40.07 12.47 -28.50
C ASN A 854 -40.12 10.93 -28.65
N LYS A 855 -40.75 10.45 -29.73
CA LYS A 855 -40.86 9.01 -30.03
C LYS A 855 -39.51 8.29 -30.08
N GLU A 856 -38.46 8.97 -30.56
CA GLU A 856 -37.10 8.40 -30.64
C GLU A 856 -36.54 8.13 -29.24
N THR A 857 -36.72 9.07 -28.31
CA THR A 857 -36.27 8.92 -26.92
C THR A 857 -37.04 7.80 -26.22
N ALA A 858 -38.36 7.72 -26.42
CA ALA A 858 -39.19 6.64 -25.90
C ALA A 858 -38.71 5.27 -26.37
N LEU A 859 -38.49 5.10 -27.69
CA LEU A 859 -38.00 3.86 -28.27
C LEU A 859 -36.58 3.51 -27.84
N ASN A 860 -35.68 4.50 -27.77
CA ASN A 860 -34.30 4.29 -27.32
C ASN A 860 -34.24 3.83 -25.86
N LEU A 861 -35.13 4.35 -25.00
CA LEU A 861 -35.25 3.92 -23.60
C LEU A 861 -35.82 2.50 -23.50
N LEU A 862 -36.88 2.20 -24.27
CA LEU A 862 -37.51 0.87 -24.31
C LEU A 862 -36.57 -0.24 -24.78
N TYR A 863 -35.79 0.00 -25.84
CA TYR A 863 -34.82 -0.96 -26.37
C TYR A 863 -33.41 -0.78 -25.78
N GLY A 864 -33.30 0.02 -24.71
CA GLY A 864 -32.05 0.22 -24.00
C GLY A 864 -31.59 -1.06 -23.29
N ASN A 865 -30.28 -1.12 -23.00
CA ASN A 865 -29.66 -2.27 -22.33
C ASN A 865 -29.96 -2.35 -20.82
N TYR A 866 -30.63 -1.33 -20.26
CA TYR A 866 -30.80 -1.17 -18.82
C TYR A 866 -32.27 -1.21 -18.43
N ALA A 867 -32.66 -2.08 -17.50
CA ALA A 867 -34.05 -2.22 -17.03
C ALA A 867 -34.66 -0.89 -16.54
N ALA A 868 -33.86 -0.06 -15.84
CA ALA A 868 -34.27 1.27 -15.41
C ALA A 868 -34.61 2.21 -16.59
N ALA A 869 -33.87 2.15 -17.70
CA ALA A 869 -34.20 2.88 -18.92
C ALA A 869 -35.52 2.37 -19.51
N GLN A 870 -35.68 1.04 -19.59
CA GLN A 870 -36.89 0.41 -20.11
C GLN A 870 -38.14 0.82 -19.30
N ASN A 871 -38.03 0.91 -17.97
CA ASN A 871 -39.12 1.34 -17.09
C ASN A 871 -39.60 2.76 -17.43
N VAL A 872 -38.67 3.71 -17.60
CA VAL A 872 -39.03 5.09 -18.04
C VAL A 872 -39.63 5.07 -19.44
N GLY A 873 -39.07 4.27 -20.35
CA GLY A 873 -39.60 4.07 -21.71
C GLY A 873 -41.04 3.56 -21.71
N VAL A 874 -41.39 2.61 -20.82
CA VAL A 874 -42.76 2.09 -20.65
C VAL A 874 -43.70 3.19 -20.20
N VAL A 875 -43.31 3.98 -19.19
CA VAL A 875 -44.14 5.11 -18.71
C VAL A 875 -44.40 6.12 -19.83
N ILE A 876 -43.41 6.41 -20.68
CA ILE A 876 -43.57 7.30 -21.83
C ILE A 876 -44.48 6.68 -22.89
N LEU A 877 -44.33 5.38 -23.17
CA LEU A 877 -45.14 4.64 -24.13
C LEU A 877 -46.63 4.65 -23.73
N GLU A 878 -46.92 4.35 -22.46
CA GLU A 878 -48.30 4.24 -21.96
C GLU A 878 -48.99 5.59 -21.82
N LYS A 879 -48.29 6.62 -21.32
CA LYS A 879 -48.92 7.91 -20.98
C LYS A 879 -48.86 8.95 -22.08
N TYR A 880 -47.82 8.94 -22.91
CA TYR A 880 -47.48 10.09 -23.77
C TYR A 880 -47.29 9.75 -25.26
N THR A 881 -47.25 8.47 -25.65
CA THR A 881 -47.06 8.08 -27.05
C THR A 881 -48.39 7.86 -27.76
N HIS A 882 -48.67 8.67 -28.78
CA HIS A 882 -49.87 8.52 -29.60
C HIS A 882 -49.69 7.47 -30.73
N PRO A 883 -50.74 6.69 -31.08
CA PRO A 883 -50.67 5.65 -32.12
C PRO A 883 -50.21 6.11 -33.51
N ASP A 884 -50.45 7.35 -33.88
CA ASP A 884 -50.07 7.96 -35.16
C ASP A 884 -48.55 8.24 -35.27
N GLN A 885 -47.85 8.31 -34.15
CA GLN A 885 -46.40 8.60 -34.12
C GLN A 885 -45.54 7.39 -34.55
N LEU A 886 -46.09 6.17 -34.45
CA LEU A 886 -45.39 4.91 -34.71
C LEU A 886 -45.75 4.30 -36.07
N THR A 887 -44.73 3.78 -36.74
CA THR A 887 -44.87 3.00 -37.99
C THR A 887 -45.28 1.57 -37.68
N MET A 888 -45.93 0.87 -38.64
CA MET A 888 -46.34 -0.52 -38.43
C MET A 888 -45.18 -1.46 -38.07
N PRO A 889 -43.98 -1.37 -38.70
CA PRO A 889 -42.82 -2.15 -38.27
C PRO A 889 -42.39 -1.89 -36.82
N GLN A 890 -42.50 -0.64 -36.34
CA GLN A 890 -42.19 -0.31 -34.94
C GLN A 890 -43.20 -0.94 -33.99
N VAL A 891 -44.49 -0.90 -34.31
CA VAL A 891 -45.54 -1.55 -33.50
C VAL A 891 -45.28 -3.07 -33.43
N ILE A 892 -44.97 -3.71 -34.56
CA ILE A 892 -44.63 -5.14 -34.59
C ILE A 892 -43.39 -5.44 -33.74
N ALA A 893 -42.37 -4.59 -33.81
CA ALA A 893 -41.19 -4.72 -32.98
C ALA A 893 -41.52 -4.64 -31.48
N LEU A 894 -42.49 -3.79 -31.07
CA LEU A 894 -42.96 -3.70 -29.69
C LEU A 894 -43.67 -5.00 -29.26
N GLY A 895 -44.45 -5.63 -30.15
CA GLY A 895 -44.98 -6.98 -29.94
C GLY A 895 -43.92 -8.08 -29.83
N GLY A 896 -42.71 -7.83 -30.34
CA GLY A 896 -41.54 -8.69 -30.17
C GLY A 896 -40.72 -8.43 -28.89
N HIS A 897 -41.07 -7.41 -28.11
CA HIS A 897 -40.27 -6.94 -26.97
C HIS A 897 -40.25 -7.95 -25.80
N GLU A 898 -39.21 -7.93 -24.97
CA GLU A 898 -39.09 -8.86 -23.83
C GLU A 898 -40.06 -8.55 -22.69
N ASN A 899 -40.32 -7.26 -22.44
CA ASN A 899 -41.26 -6.78 -21.45
C ASN A 899 -42.73 -6.99 -21.89
N LEU A 900 -43.51 -7.71 -21.08
CA LEU A 900 -44.92 -8.03 -21.33
C LEU A 900 -45.80 -6.78 -21.44
N THR A 901 -45.54 -5.72 -20.67
CA THR A 901 -46.30 -4.47 -20.73
C THR A 901 -46.17 -3.83 -22.10
N VAL A 902 -44.96 -3.84 -22.68
CA VAL A 902 -44.69 -3.32 -24.03
C VAL A 902 -45.41 -4.15 -25.10
N ARG A 903 -45.38 -5.48 -24.96
CA ARG A 903 -46.13 -6.36 -25.88
C ARG A 903 -47.63 -6.12 -25.79
N SER A 904 -48.15 -5.99 -24.57
CA SER A 904 -49.57 -5.73 -24.31
C SER A 904 -50.03 -4.41 -24.93
N TRP A 905 -49.19 -3.38 -24.89
CA TRP A 905 -49.44 -2.12 -25.61
C TRP A 905 -49.57 -2.33 -27.12
N SER A 906 -48.68 -3.14 -27.72
CA SER A 906 -48.80 -3.50 -29.14
C SER A 906 -50.09 -4.26 -29.46
N TRP A 907 -50.55 -5.13 -28.56
CA TRP A 907 -51.81 -5.85 -28.75
C TRP A 907 -53.02 -4.91 -28.69
N GLN A 908 -53.02 -4.00 -27.73
CA GLN A 908 -54.04 -2.95 -27.62
C GLN A 908 -54.08 -2.07 -28.86
N PHE A 909 -52.91 -1.71 -29.40
CA PHE A 909 -52.81 -0.97 -30.66
C PHE A 909 -53.51 -1.70 -31.81
N TYR A 910 -53.26 -3.01 -31.98
CA TYR A 910 -53.91 -3.82 -33.02
C TYR A 910 -55.44 -3.82 -32.88
N GLY A 911 -55.94 -3.94 -31.65
CA GLY A 911 -57.38 -3.87 -31.36
C GLY A 911 -58.01 -2.50 -31.64
N GLN A 912 -57.31 -1.42 -31.31
CA GLN A 912 -57.82 -0.05 -31.46
C GLN A 912 -57.68 0.49 -32.90
N GLN A 913 -56.71 0.01 -33.67
CA GLN A 913 -56.36 0.53 -35.00
C GLN A 913 -56.69 -0.45 -36.13
N SER A 914 -57.76 -1.25 -36.00
CA SER A 914 -58.08 -2.33 -36.95
C SER A 914 -58.19 -1.91 -38.42
N ALA A 915 -58.70 -0.71 -38.70
CA ALA A 915 -58.75 -0.20 -40.08
C ALA A 915 -57.35 -0.04 -40.70
N ARG A 916 -56.39 0.48 -39.91
CA ARG A 916 -55.00 0.63 -40.32
C ARG A 916 -54.31 -0.72 -40.47
N ILE A 917 -54.60 -1.67 -39.57
CA ILE A 917 -54.06 -3.04 -39.65
C ILE A 917 -54.49 -3.74 -40.94
N ARG A 918 -55.74 -3.58 -41.38
CA ARG A 918 -56.22 -4.13 -42.66
C ARG A 918 -55.57 -3.45 -43.87
N TYR A 919 -55.39 -2.13 -43.82
CA TYR A 919 -54.73 -1.39 -44.89
C TYR A 919 -53.25 -1.79 -45.05
N GLU A 920 -52.50 -1.91 -43.95
CA GLU A 920 -51.08 -2.30 -43.94
C GLU A 920 -50.88 -3.81 -43.72
N LYS A 921 -51.84 -4.64 -44.14
CA LYS A 921 -51.91 -6.08 -43.82
C LYS A 921 -50.63 -6.87 -44.11
N GLU A 922 -49.98 -6.62 -45.25
CA GLU A 922 -48.76 -7.31 -45.67
C GLU A 922 -47.63 -7.18 -44.64
N VAL A 923 -47.56 -6.03 -43.97
CA VAL A 923 -46.59 -5.77 -42.91
C VAL A 923 -47.14 -6.26 -41.57
N ALA A 924 -48.39 -5.94 -41.25
CA ALA A 924 -49.01 -6.24 -39.95
C ALA A 924 -49.05 -7.74 -39.62
N ILE A 925 -49.20 -8.61 -40.62
CA ILE A 925 -49.20 -10.07 -40.47
C ILE A 925 -47.89 -10.60 -39.90
N LYS A 926 -46.76 -9.89 -40.07
CA LYS A 926 -45.46 -10.28 -39.51
C LYS A 926 -45.43 -10.35 -37.98
N LEU A 927 -46.44 -9.82 -37.28
CA LEU A 927 -46.60 -10.04 -35.84
C LEU A 927 -46.70 -11.54 -35.48
N LEU A 928 -47.24 -12.37 -36.39
CA LEU A 928 -47.28 -13.83 -36.25
C LEU A 928 -45.89 -14.45 -36.16
N GLU A 929 -44.85 -13.78 -36.66
CA GLU A 929 -43.47 -14.25 -36.58
C GLU A 929 -42.76 -13.87 -35.27
N SER A 930 -43.48 -13.29 -34.29
CA SER A 930 -42.92 -12.95 -32.98
C SER A 930 -42.27 -14.16 -32.31
N LYS A 931 -41.14 -13.91 -31.64
CA LYS A 931 -40.46 -14.93 -30.81
C LYS A 931 -41.34 -15.39 -29.63
N TRP A 932 -42.25 -14.53 -29.17
CA TRP A 932 -43.09 -14.79 -27.99
C TRP A 932 -44.41 -15.48 -28.35
N GLN A 933 -44.68 -16.58 -27.67
CA GLN A 933 -45.87 -17.41 -27.93
C GLN A 933 -47.17 -16.67 -27.64
N ASP A 934 -47.23 -15.87 -26.58
CA ASP A 934 -48.41 -15.07 -26.21
C ASP A 934 -48.81 -14.08 -27.32
N THR A 935 -47.82 -13.43 -27.94
CA THR A 935 -48.03 -12.49 -29.03
C THR A 935 -48.51 -13.19 -30.29
N ARG A 936 -47.97 -14.38 -30.58
CA ARG A 936 -48.46 -15.19 -31.71
C ARG A 936 -49.89 -15.66 -31.47
N GLN A 937 -50.23 -16.07 -30.25
CA GLN A 937 -51.58 -16.45 -29.88
C GLN A 937 -52.56 -15.29 -30.05
N PHE A 938 -52.21 -14.11 -29.54
CA PHE A 938 -52.97 -12.89 -29.78
C PHE A 938 -53.13 -12.60 -31.27
N ALA A 939 -52.05 -12.61 -32.04
CA ALA A 939 -52.07 -12.30 -33.47
C ALA A 939 -52.93 -13.31 -34.25
N MET A 940 -52.80 -14.62 -34.00
CA MET A 940 -53.63 -15.65 -34.64
C MET A 940 -55.11 -15.45 -34.33
N GLN A 941 -55.45 -15.14 -33.08
CA GLN A 941 -56.82 -14.85 -32.71
C GLN A 941 -57.33 -13.59 -33.43
N TYR A 942 -56.55 -12.51 -33.39
CA TYR A 942 -56.88 -11.25 -34.05
C TYR A 942 -57.14 -11.42 -35.55
N PHE A 943 -56.22 -12.06 -36.29
CA PHE A 943 -56.38 -12.27 -37.73
C PHE A 943 -57.50 -13.26 -38.05
N ARG A 944 -57.78 -14.24 -37.18
CA ARG A 944 -58.90 -15.18 -37.37
C ARG A 944 -60.25 -14.47 -37.29
N GLU A 945 -60.37 -13.50 -36.39
CA GLU A 945 -61.63 -12.79 -36.10
C GLU A 945 -61.83 -11.54 -36.96
N GLN A 946 -60.76 -10.82 -37.27
CA GLN A 946 -60.84 -9.48 -37.87
C GLN A 946 -60.65 -9.46 -39.39
N PHE A 947 -60.17 -10.54 -40.03
CA PHE A 947 -59.94 -10.59 -41.48
C PHE A 947 -60.97 -11.47 -42.18
N VAL A 948 -61.36 -11.07 -43.39
CA VAL A 948 -62.29 -11.80 -44.28
C VAL A 948 -61.55 -12.38 -45.49
N ALA A 949 -62.24 -13.16 -46.32
CA ALA A 949 -61.64 -13.82 -47.49
C ALA A 949 -60.89 -12.85 -48.43
N ALA A 950 -61.47 -11.67 -48.70
CA ALA A 950 -60.87 -10.64 -49.56
C ALA A 950 -59.57 -10.02 -49.00
N ASP A 951 -59.28 -10.24 -47.71
CA ASP A 951 -58.05 -9.72 -47.12
C ASP A 951 -56.84 -10.62 -47.42
N TRP A 952 -57.05 -11.88 -47.80
CA TRP A 952 -55.99 -12.88 -48.02
C TRP A 952 -55.61 -13.03 -49.49
N SER A 953 -54.32 -13.15 -49.77
CA SER A 953 -53.81 -13.57 -51.08
C SER A 953 -53.16 -14.96 -50.98
N PRO A 954 -53.11 -15.74 -52.08
CA PRO A 954 -52.43 -17.03 -52.10
C PRO A 954 -50.98 -16.96 -51.62
N GLU A 955 -50.25 -15.90 -51.97
CA GLU A 955 -48.85 -15.70 -51.59
C GLU A 955 -48.70 -15.54 -50.07
N ILE A 956 -49.57 -14.75 -49.43
CA ILE A 956 -49.56 -14.55 -47.97
C ILE A 956 -49.91 -15.85 -47.25
N LEU A 957 -50.92 -16.57 -47.73
CA LEU A 957 -51.35 -17.83 -47.14
C LEU A 957 -50.27 -18.91 -47.25
N ILE A 958 -49.61 -19.01 -48.40
CA ILE A 958 -48.46 -19.91 -48.61
C ILE A 958 -47.30 -19.50 -47.70
N ALA A 959 -46.97 -18.21 -47.60
CA ALA A 959 -45.89 -17.73 -46.74
C ALA A 959 -46.14 -18.05 -45.25
N LEU A 960 -47.39 -17.96 -44.77
CA LEU A 960 -47.75 -18.37 -43.41
C LEU A 960 -47.62 -19.89 -43.23
N ALA A 961 -48.01 -20.66 -44.25
CA ALA A 961 -47.86 -22.10 -44.25
C ALA A 961 -46.39 -22.56 -44.35
N ASP A 962 -45.49 -21.74 -44.90
CA ASP A 962 -44.03 -21.97 -44.98
C ASP A 962 -43.29 -21.56 -43.69
N SER A 963 -43.99 -21.04 -42.67
CA SER A 963 -43.36 -20.62 -41.42
C SER A 963 -42.68 -21.81 -40.71
N VAL A 964 -41.47 -21.57 -40.21
CA VAL A 964 -40.73 -22.55 -39.38
C VAL A 964 -41.37 -22.76 -38.00
N LYS A 965 -42.33 -21.91 -37.60
CA LYS A 965 -43.03 -22.01 -36.33
C LYS A 965 -44.24 -22.93 -36.46
N PRO A 966 -44.32 -24.08 -35.74
CA PRO A 966 -45.38 -25.08 -35.97
C PRO A 966 -46.82 -24.59 -35.74
N ASP A 967 -47.01 -23.60 -34.85
CA ASP A 967 -48.29 -22.96 -34.58
C ASP A 967 -48.72 -22.03 -35.72
N VAL A 968 -47.78 -21.24 -36.28
CA VAL A 968 -48.03 -20.39 -37.44
C VAL A 968 -48.23 -21.24 -38.71
N GLU A 969 -47.42 -22.27 -38.94
CA GLU A 969 -47.57 -23.24 -40.04
C GLU A 969 -48.98 -23.87 -40.01
N ALA A 970 -49.44 -24.26 -38.82
CA ALA A 970 -50.78 -24.81 -38.61
C ALA A 970 -51.89 -23.79 -38.89
N PHE A 971 -51.70 -22.55 -38.46
CA PHE A 971 -52.62 -21.45 -38.74
C PHE A 971 -52.67 -21.13 -40.25
N GLY A 972 -51.54 -21.13 -40.94
CA GLY A 972 -51.47 -20.99 -42.39
C GLY A 972 -52.27 -22.07 -43.11
N ARG A 973 -52.11 -23.34 -42.73
CA ARG A 973 -52.94 -24.45 -43.29
C ARG A 973 -54.43 -24.31 -42.97
N GLU A 974 -54.77 -23.87 -41.75
CA GLU A 974 -56.15 -23.56 -41.36
C GLU A 974 -56.76 -22.51 -42.30
N LEU A 975 -56.03 -21.41 -42.54
CA LEU A 975 -56.47 -20.33 -43.41
C LEU A 975 -56.54 -20.74 -44.88
N ILE A 976 -55.55 -21.47 -45.41
CA ILE A 976 -55.60 -22.03 -46.79
C ILE A 976 -56.85 -22.90 -46.95
N THR A 977 -57.16 -23.74 -45.97
CA THR A 977 -58.35 -24.63 -46.02
C THR A 977 -59.64 -23.81 -45.97
N LYS A 978 -59.70 -22.78 -45.12
CA LYS A 978 -60.89 -21.95 -44.91
C LYS A 978 -61.18 -21.01 -46.09
N PHE A 979 -60.13 -20.46 -46.71
CA PHE A 979 -60.22 -19.47 -47.78
C PHE A 979 -59.70 -20.01 -49.12
N PHE A 980 -59.79 -21.34 -49.33
CA PHE A 980 -59.32 -21.98 -50.55
C PHE A 980 -60.09 -21.46 -51.77
N ASP A 981 -59.34 -21.03 -52.79
CA ASP A 981 -59.86 -20.70 -54.11
C ASP A 981 -59.34 -21.71 -55.15
N GLY A 982 -60.27 -22.28 -55.92
CA GLY A 982 -59.97 -23.26 -56.96
C GLY A 982 -59.15 -22.70 -58.12
N GLU A 983 -59.26 -21.39 -58.41
CA GLU A 983 -58.50 -20.75 -59.49
C GLU A 983 -56.99 -20.80 -59.24
N HIS A 984 -56.59 -20.70 -57.96
CA HIS A 984 -55.20 -20.75 -57.54
C HIS A 984 -54.73 -22.15 -57.13
N GLY A 985 -55.55 -23.18 -57.31
CA GLY A 985 -55.25 -24.53 -56.82
C GLY A 985 -53.99 -25.15 -57.41
N LEU A 986 -53.65 -24.84 -58.66
CA LEU A 986 -52.39 -25.26 -59.28
C LEU A 986 -51.18 -24.58 -58.62
N GLN A 987 -51.29 -23.28 -58.29
CA GLN A 987 -50.24 -22.53 -57.59
C GLN A 987 -50.00 -23.11 -56.20
N TYR A 988 -51.06 -23.43 -55.45
CA TYR A 988 -50.95 -24.11 -54.15
C TYR A 988 -50.30 -25.50 -54.28
N LEU A 989 -50.71 -26.33 -55.25
CA LEU A 989 -50.09 -27.64 -55.44
C LEU A 989 -48.59 -27.53 -55.69
N LEU A 990 -48.18 -26.68 -56.64
CA LEU A 990 -46.77 -26.54 -57.01
C LEU A 990 -45.93 -26.01 -55.85
N GLN A 991 -46.36 -24.95 -55.18
CA GLN A 991 -45.57 -24.32 -54.11
C GLN A 991 -45.55 -25.17 -52.83
N LEU A 992 -46.68 -25.75 -52.42
CA LEU A 992 -46.75 -26.58 -51.21
C LEU A 992 -46.03 -27.93 -51.40
N SER A 993 -45.99 -28.48 -52.61
CA SER A 993 -45.27 -29.74 -52.88
C SER A 993 -43.74 -29.62 -52.75
N GLN A 994 -43.19 -28.43 -52.94
CA GLN A 994 -41.77 -28.16 -52.78
C GLN A 994 -41.33 -28.10 -51.30
N HIS A 995 -42.29 -28.03 -50.37
CA HIS A 995 -41.99 -27.85 -48.95
C HIS A 995 -41.40 -29.11 -48.30
N PRO A 996 -40.38 -29.00 -47.43
CA PRO A 996 -39.73 -30.17 -46.81
C PRO A 996 -40.54 -30.80 -45.65
N SER A 997 -41.43 -30.07 -44.97
CA SER A 997 -42.23 -30.59 -43.84
C SER A 997 -43.14 -31.75 -44.25
N GLU A 998 -43.12 -32.83 -43.48
CA GLU A 998 -44.02 -33.98 -43.65
C GLU A 998 -45.49 -33.58 -43.62
N LYS A 999 -45.86 -32.65 -42.73
CA LYS A 999 -47.24 -32.16 -42.61
C LYS A 999 -47.67 -31.42 -43.85
N MET A 1000 -46.77 -30.60 -44.42
CA MET A 1000 -47.06 -29.83 -45.62
C MET A 1000 -47.12 -30.71 -46.87
N GLN A 1001 -46.21 -31.68 -46.98
CA GLN A 1001 -46.25 -32.67 -48.06
C GLN A 1001 -47.54 -33.50 -48.01
N LEU A 1002 -47.96 -33.95 -46.81
CA LEU A 1002 -49.27 -34.59 -46.67
C LEU A 1002 -50.41 -33.64 -47.08
N PHE A 1003 -50.35 -32.37 -46.70
CA PHE A 1003 -51.35 -31.37 -47.07
C PHE A 1003 -51.41 -31.14 -48.58
N ALA A 1004 -50.25 -31.10 -49.26
CA ALA A 1004 -50.15 -30.97 -50.72
C ALA A 1004 -50.85 -32.13 -51.46
N THR A 1005 -50.93 -33.33 -50.87
CA THR A 1005 -51.65 -34.47 -51.48
C THR A 1005 -53.14 -34.18 -51.73
N ASN A 1006 -53.76 -33.26 -50.99
CA ASN A 1006 -55.16 -32.89 -51.18
C ASN A 1006 -55.43 -32.24 -52.54
N TYR A 1007 -54.38 -31.74 -53.22
CA TYR A 1007 -54.48 -31.01 -54.47
C TYR A 1007 -54.06 -31.84 -55.69
N LEU A 1008 -53.43 -33.01 -55.50
CA LEU A 1008 -52.88 -33.83 -56.59
C LEU A 1008 -53.95 -34.27 -57.60
N GLU A 1009 -55.02 -34.91 -57.12
CA GLU A 1009 -56.08 -35.44 -57.99
C GLU A 1009 -56.79 -34.33 -58.76
N ARG A 1010 -56.97 -33.16 -58.15
CA ARG A 1010 -57.71 -32.05 -58.78
C ARG A 1010 -56.86 -31.25 -59.77
N PHE A 1011 -55.55 -31.16 -59.57
CA PHE A 1011 -54.70 -30.23 -60.32
C PHE A 1011 -53.54 -30.88 -61.09
N ALA A 1012 -53.32 -32.20 -60.97
CA ALA A 1012 -52.28 -32.94 -61.70
C ALA A 1012 -52.76 -34.18 -62.47
N SER A 1013 -54.04 -34.57 -62.38
CA SER A 1013 -54.58 -35.68 -63.17
C SER A 1013 -54.60 -35.38 -64.67
N ASP A 1014 -54.44 -36.42 -65.50
CA ASP A 1014 -54.47 -36.39 -66.97
C ASP A 1014 -53.39 -35.49 -67.63
N ASP A 1015 -52.38 -35.04 -66.88
CA ASP A 1015 -51.28 -34.21 -67.38
C ASP A 1015 -49.93 -34.85 -67.06
N VAL A 1016 -49.40 -35.62 -68.02
CA VAL A 1016 -48.16 -36.38 -67.86
C VAL A 1016 -46.95 -35.47 -67.61
N ALA A 1017 -46.88 -34.32 -68.30
CA ALA A 1017 -45.79 -33.36 -68.11
C ALA A 1017 -45.82 -32.76 -66.70
N ARG A 1018 -47.01 -32.57 -66.12
CA ARG A 1018 -47.16 -32.09 -64.74
C ARG A 1018 -46.78 -33.15 -63.71
N ILE A 1019 -47.16 -34.41 -63.92
CA ILE A 1019 -46.72 -35.53 -63.08
C ILE A 1019 -45.19 -35.63 -63.09
N GLU A 1020 -44.56 -35.48 -64.27
CA GLU A 1020 -43.11 -35.45 -64.41
C GLU A 1020 -42.50 -34.26 -63.64
N SER A 1021 -43.08 -33.05 -63.73
CA SER A 1021 -42.59 -31.88 -62.98
C SER A 1021 -42.65 -32.05 -61.44
N LEU A 1022 -43.52 -32.95 -60.95
CA LEU A 1022 -43.68 -33.27 -59.53
C LEU A 1022 -42.82 -34.46 -59.08
N GLU A 1023 -41.99 -35.03 -59.96
CA GLU A 1023 -41.12 -36.18 -59.67
C GLU A 1023 -40.32 -36.01 -58.38
N PHE A 1024 -39.70 -34.85 -58.17
CA PHE A 1024 -38.91 -34.59 -56.96
C PHE A 1024 -39.76 -34.68 -55.68
N TYR A 1025 -40.98 -34.14 -55.71
CA TYR A 1025 -41.92 -34.23 -54.60
C TYR A 1025 -42.35 -35.68 -54.32
N PHE A 1026 -42.71 -36.44 -55.36
CA PHE A 1026 -43.08 -37.85 -55.19
C PHE A 1026 -41.92 -38.66 -54.61
N ARG A 1027 -40.71 -38.51 -55.14
CA ARG A 1027 -39.51 -39.17 -54.61
C ARG A 1027 -39.23 -38.75 -53.16
N SER A 1028 -39.32 -37.45 -52.86
CA SER A 1028 -39.09 -36.90 -51.52
C SER A 1028 -40.05 -37.48 -50.46
N VAL A 1029 -41.32 -37.72 -50.81
CA VAL A 1029 -42.28 -38.33 -49.88
C VAL A 1029 -42.08 -39.83 -49.79
N LEU A 1030 -41.95 -40.52 -50.92
CA LEU A 1030 -41.94 -41.99 -50.98
C LEU A 1030 -40.66 -42.61 -50.39
N THR A 1031 -39.52 -41.92 -50.46
CA THR A 1031 -38.23 -42.41 -49.93
C THR A 1031 -38.05 -42.24 -48.42
N ARG A 1032 -38.92 -41.49 -47.72
CA ARG A 1032 -38.80 -41.26 -46.27
C ARG A 1032 -39.07 -42.52 -45.45
N VAL A 1033 -38.09 -43.02 -44.71
CA VAL A 1033 -38.24 -44.25 -43.91
C VAL A 1033 -39.12 -43.98 -42.66
N ASN A 1034 -40.12 -44.84 -42.42
CA ASN A 1034 -41.01 -44.82 -41.24
C ASN A 1034 -41.80 -43.51 -40.99
N LYS A 1035 -42.02 -42.68 -42.01
CA LYS A 1035 -42.78 -41.42 -41.93
C LYS A 1035 -43.76 -41.28 -43.09
N GLY A 1036 -44.80 -40.46 -42.93
CA GLY A 1036 -45.67 -40.03 -44.02
C GLY A 1036 -46.54 -41.12 -44.65
N ARG A 1037 -46.87 -42.21 -43.93
CA ARG A 1037 -47.59 -43.38 -44.50
C ARG A 1037 -48.88 -43.01 -45.24
N ILE A 1038 -49.65 -42.06 -44.72
CA ILE A 1038 -50.88 -41.57 -45.36
C ILE A 1038 -50.55 -40.88 -46.69
N ALA A 1039 -49.55 -40.00 -46.71
CA ALA A 1039 -49.14 -39.28 -47.92
C ALA A 1039 -48.60 -40.25 -48.97
N LYS A 1040 -47.78 -41.23 -48.56
CA LYS A 1040 -47.26 -42.27 -49.45
C LYS A 1040 -48.37 -43.08 -50.10
N ASN A 1041 -49.35 -43.53 -49.32
CA ASN A 1041 -50.47 -44.29 -49.86
C ASN A 1041 -51.27 -43.48 -50.88
N ARG A 1042 -51.53 -42.20 -50.61
CA ARG A 1042 -52.21 -41.29 -51.55
C ARG A 1042 -51.41 -41.11 -52.83
N ILE A 1043 -50.09 -40.94 -52.73
CA ILE A 1043 -49.21 -40.79 -53.90
C ILE A 1043 -49.13 -42.09 -54.70
N TYR A 1044 -48.96 -43.25 -54.07
CA TYR A 1044 -48.95 -44.54 -54.79
C TYR A 1044 -50.26 -44.78 -55.52
N GLN A 1045 -51.40 -44.48 -54.88
CA GLN A 1045 -52.72 -44.58 -55.51
C GLN A 1045 -52.86 -43.62 -56.70
N PHE A 1046 -52.45 -42.37 -56.53
CA PHE A 1046 -52.46 -41.37 -57.60
C PHE A 1046 -51.59 -41.80 -58.78
N LEU A 1047 -50.32 -42.15 -58.54
CA LEU A 1047 -49.39 -42.57 -59.60
C LEU A 1047 -49.83 -43.85 -60.31
N LEU A 1048 -50.38 -44.84 -59.59
CA LEU A 1048 -50.93 -46.05 -60.22
C LEU A 1048 -52.14 -45.71 -61.10
N THR A 1049 -53.03 -44.83 -60.63
CA THR A 1049 -54.22 -44.41 -61.35
C THR A 1049 -53.84 -43.70 -62.65
N GLU A 1050 -52.91 -42.75 -62.59
CA GLU A 1050 -52.44 -42.02 -63.78
C GLU A 1050 -51.60 -42.89 -64.71
N GLY A 1051 -50.70 -43.73 -64.16
CA GLY A 1051 -49.85 -44.61 -64.96
C GLY A 1051 -50.62 -45.65 -65.78
N ARG A 1052 -51.84 -46.02 -65.37
CA ARG A 1052 -52.68 -46.95 -66.14
C ARG A 1052 -53.33 -46.32 -67.39
N LYS A 1053 -53.40 -44.99 -67.47
CA LYS A 1053 -54.18 -44.28 -68.49
C LYS A 1053 -53.51 -44.27 -69.86
N SER A 1054 -52.18 -44.23 -69.92
CA SER A 1054 -51.43 -44.24 -71.18
C SER A 1054 -50.05 -44.86 -71.01
N GLU A 1055 -49.47 -45.32 -72.12
CA GLU A 1055 -48.10 -45.85 -72.14
C GLU A 1055 -47.06 -44.79 -71.73
N GLU A 1056 -47.29 -43.52 -72.10
CA GLU A 1056 -46.41 -42.40 -71.73
C GLU A 1056 -46.43 -42.14 -70.21
N ALA A 1057 -47.63 -42.11 -69.59
CA ALA A 1057 -47.76 -41.98 -68.15
C ALA A 1057 -47.15 -43.19 -67.41
N ALA A 1058 -47.33 -44.39 -67.94
CA ALA A 1058 -46.74 -45.61 -67.40
C ALA A 1058 -45.21 -45.53 -67.38
N LYS A 1059 -44.57 -45.03 -68.45
CA LYS A 1059 -43.10 -44.83 -68.52
C LYS A 1059 -42.62 -43.85 -67.45
N THR A 1060 -43.28 -42.71 -67.28
CA THR A 1060 -42.93 -41.70 -66.26
C THR A 1060 -43.08 -42.27 -64.85
N VAL A 1061 -44.21 -42.92 -64.54
CA VAL A 1061 -44.45 -43.52 -63.21
C VAL A 1061 -43.45 -44.63 -62.91
N CYS A 1062 -43.18 -45.52 -63.88
CA CYS A 1062 -42.18 -46.58 -63.71
C CYS A 1062 -40.79 -46.01 -63.45
N THR A 1063 -40.41 -44.93 -64.12
CA THR A 1063 -39.12 -44.24 -63.89
C THR A 1063 -39.03 -43.70 -62.46
N ILE A 1064 -40.08 -43.03 -61.97
CA ILE A 1064 -40.15 -42.50 -60.60
C ILE A 1064 -40.04 -43.62 -59.56
N LEU A 1065 -40.73 -44.75 -59.79
CA LEU A 1065 -40.82 -45.84 -58.83
C LEU A 1065 -39.66 -46.84 -58.88
N SER A 1066 -38.93 -46.93 -59.99
CA SER A 1066 -37.85 -47.91 -60.17
C SER A 1066 -36.79 -47.82 -59.07
N ASP A 1067 -36.30 -46.62 -58.77
CA ASP A 1067 -35.31 -46.42 -57.70
C ASP A 1067 -35.89 -46.65 -56.30
N ILE A 1068 -37.19 -46.33 -56.13
CA ILE A 1068 -37.88 -46.48 -54.85
C ILE A 1068 -38.09 -47.97 -54.52
N SER A 1069 -38.35 -48.81 -55.54
CA SER A 1069 -38.55 -50.26 -55.40
C SER A 1069 -37.34 -51.00 -54.83
N ALA A 1070 -36.14 -50.40 -54.94
CA ALA A 1070 -34.90 -50.94 -54.39
C ALA A 1070 -34.71 -50.65 -52.89
N THR A 1071 -35.54 -49.81 -52.28
CA THR A 1071 -35.42 -49.43 -50.86
C THR A 1071 -35.86 -50.55 -49.90
N GLY A 1072 -35.28 -50.59 -48.69
CA GLY A 1072 -35.39 -51.72 -47.74
C GLY A 1072 -36.69 -51.81 -46.91
N ALA A 1073 -37.63 -50.87 -47.03
CA ALA A 1073 -38.87 -50.87 -46.25
C ALA A 1073 -39.90 -51.86 -46.87
N ILE A 1074 -40.10 -53.02 -46.23
CA ILE A 1074 -40.89 -54.16 -46.76
C ILE A 1074 -42.28 -53.73 -47.25
N GLY A 1075 -42.99 -52.89 -46.48
CA GLY A 1075 -44.35 -52.46 -46.82
C GLY A 1075 -44.45 -51.48 -48.00
N ASP A 1076 -43.49 -50.57 -48.17
CA ASP A 1076 -43.46 -49.65 -49.32
C ASP A 1076 -42.92 -50.36 -50.57
N LYS A 1077 -41.96 -51.27 -50.39
CA LYS A 1077 -41.44 -52.13 -51.45
C LYS A 1077 -42.51 -53.05 -52.04
N ALA A 1078 -43.35 -53.65 -51.21
CA ALA A 1078 -44.47 -54.46 -51.68
C ALA A 1078 -45.44 -53.66 -52.55
N THR A 1079 -45.86 -52.47 -52.11
CA THR A 1079 -46.73 -51.58 -52.89
C THR A 1079 -46.06 -51.11 -54.17
N CYS A 1080 -44.76 -50.78 -54.13
CA CYS A 1080 -44.02 -50.32 -55.30
C CYS A 1080 -43.85 -51.43 -56.35
N ILE A 1081 -43.54 -52.66 -55.92
CA ILE A 1081 -43.50 -53.85 -56.80
C ILE A 1081 -44.89 -54.11 -57.40
N ASP A 1082 -45.95 -54.00 -56.61
CA ASP A 1082 -47.32 -54.19 -57.09
C ASP A 1082 -47.69 -53.17 -58.18
N VAL A 1083 -47.41 -51.89 -57.95
CA VAL A 1083 -47.63 -50.84 -58.97
C VAL A 1083 -46.82 -51.10 -60.24
N LEU A 1084 -45.51 -51.37 -60.12
CA LEU A 1084 -44.64 -51.63 -61.27
C LEU A 1084 -45.04 -52.88 -62.06
N LEU A 1085 -45.44 -53.96 -61.37
CA LEU A 1085 -45.89 -55.20 -62.00
C LEU A 1085 -47.20 -54.98 -62.77
N GLN A 1086 -48.14 -54.24 -62.18
CA GLN A 1086 -49.39 -53.90 -62.84
C GLN A 1086 -49.17 -53.05 -64.08
N LEU A 1087 -48.31 -52.03 -64.02
CA LEU A 1087 -48.00 -51.19 -65.19
C LEU A 1087 -47.28 -51.98 -66.30
N ARG A 1088 -46.32 -52.84 -65.96
CA ARG A 1088 -45.64 -53.73 -66.92
C ARG A 1088 -46.59 -54.74 -67.57
N SER A 1089 -47.65 -55.15 -66.88
CA SER A 1089 -48.65 -56.06 -67.47
C SER A 1089 -49.52 -55.39 -68.53
N LEU A 1090 -49.62 -54.06 -68.50
CA LEU A 1090 -50.47 -53.28 -69.40
C LEU A 1090 -49.67 -52.69 -70.58
N TYR A 1091 -48.42 -52.29 -70.35
CA TYR A 1091 -47.61 -51.56 -71.31
C TYR A 1091 -46.16 -52.07 -71.36
N GLU A 1092 -45.48 -51.93 -72.50
CA GLU A 1092 -44.04 -52.23 -72.63
C GLU A 1092 -43.20 -51.12 -71.97
N VAL A 1093 -42.96 -51.29 -70.67
CA VAL A 1093 -42.18 -50.35 -69.85
C VAL A 1093 -41.00 -51.05 -69.17
N GLU A 1094 -39.86 -50.37 -69.14
CA GLU A 1094 -38.67 -50.85 -68.43
C GLU A 1094 -38.91 -50.78 -66.92
N THR A 1095 -38.73 -51.92 -66.23
CA THR A 1095 -38.83 -52.00 -64.77
C THR A 1095 -37.72 -52.88 -64.21
N PRO A 1096 -37.24 -52.64 -62.97
CA PRO A 1096 -36.20 -53.43 -62.33
C PRO A 1096 -36.66 -54.84 -61.89
N LEU A 1097 -37.93 -55.20 -62.13
CA LEU A 1097 -38.50 -56.47 -61.69
C LEU A 1097 -38.02 -57.64 -62.59
N GLN A 1098 -37.40 -58.64 -61.97
CA GLN A 1098 -37.08 -59.91 -62.62
C GLN A 1098 -38.10 -60.97 -62.19
N VAL A 1099 -38.98 -61.36 -63.11
CA VAL A 1099 -39.92 -62.47 -62.87
C VAL A 1099 -39.17 -63.78 -63.08
N LYS A 1100 -39.03 -64.60 -62.03
CA LYS A 1100 -38.40 -65.93 -62.10
C LYS A 1100 -39.47 -67.03 -61.94
N PRO A 1101 -39.45 -68.10 -62.77
CA PRO A 1101 -40.34 -69.25 -62.59
C PRO A 1101 -39.94 -70.01 -61.30
N VAL A 1102 -40.93 -70.49 -60.53
CA VAL A 1102 -40.70 -71.23 -59.28
C VAL A 1102 -40.35 -72.70 -59.60
N GLU A 1103 -39.17 -73.17 -59.17
CA GLU A 1103 -38.78 -74.59 -59.25
C GLU A 1103 -39.18 -75.35 -57.97
N THR A 1104 -39.93 -76.43 -58.15
CA THR A 1104 -40.29 -77.45 -57.13
C THR A 1104 -39.21 -78.55 -57.06
N ARG A 1105 -38.74 -78.94 -55.86
CA ARG A 1105 -37.80 -80.08 -55.67
C ARG A 1105 -38.51 -81.30 -55.04
N MET A 1106 -38.33 -82.49 -55.66
CA MET A 1106 -38.73 -83.83 -55.17
C MET A 1106 -37.49 -84.65 -54.74
N ALA A 1107 -37.68 -85.59 -53.80
CA ALA A 1107 -36.66 -86.26 -52.97
C ALA A 1107 -35.90 -87.46 -53.58
N SER A 1108 -34.71 -87.81 -53.07
CA SER A 1108 -34.19 -89.21 -53.00
C SER A 1108 -32.95 -89.40 -52.08
N ASN A 1109 -32.89 -90.59 -51.48
CA ASN A 1109 -32.04 -91.12 -50.39
C ASN A 1109 -30.62 -91.60 -50.78
N ASN A 1110 -29.73 -91.69 -49.79
CA ASN A 1110 -29.18 -92.96 -49.22
C ASN A 1110 -28.19 -92.61 -48.08
N ILE A 1111 -28.49 -92.87 -46.80
CA ILE A 1111 -28.49 -94.13 -46.02
C ILE A 1111 -27.07 -94.70 -45.74
N ASN A 1112 -26.77 -94.74 -44.42
CA ASN A 1112 -25.89 -95.63 -43.63
C ASN A 1112 -24.39 -95.31 -43.41
N THR A 1113 -23.80 -95.32 -42.19
CA THR A 1113 -24.22 -95.31 -40.74
C THR A 1113 -22.90 -95.14 -39.93
N LEU A 1114 -22.75 -94.14 -39.04
CA LEU A 1114 -22.71 -94.16 -37.54
C LEU A 1114 -21.55 -94.95 -36.90
N LEU A 1115 -20.85 -94.47 -35.88
CA LEU A 1115 -21.28 -93.72 -34.68
C LEU A 1115 -20.77 -92.28 -34.57
#